data_AF-A0A2Z4FJF6-F1
#
_entry.id   AF-A0A2Z4FJF6-F1
#
_cell.length_a   1.000
_cell.length_b   1.000
_cell.length_c   1.000
_cell.angle_alpha   90.00
_cell.angle_beta   90.00
_cell.angle_gamma   90.00
#
_symmetry.space_group_name_H-M   'P 1'
#
loop_
_entity.id
_entity.type
_entity.pdbx_description
1 polymer ?
#
loop_
_entity_poly.entity_id
_entity_poly.type
_entity_poly.pdbx_seq_one_letter_code
_entity_poly.pdbx_strand_id
1 'polypeptide(L)'
;MNVPSATSLLQEFDALHHDGRMRRIGQLAQQFRQRPELDRLISELEAGETFEAYLAVHLAALTGRAEPLMRALASDSVLVKETAAKALPKIGADKDTLLDAYTRSVPALRRSLRRHIIRHGRSAAAEALFARVLAEEGPFPAVGLLSACGQQTVKDALAQYGYAVQNWRQLAVRHPGVVLALFRQRLEAASPQERRFVWTRYRGAVEHLYLDHAQEIARLALEFGPTDQLPGVIRKILGGLARRAPQLTFEIVTSPANYAALQQQGIPRELLANIREMTPEHRRAFARILTHAPTHLAALLGALPPAERGDLFAHARAETDAARAPWNEALLEVLPHPTRHAEARRILAREDIRADRLRGRRLSAYLPFDEARPLLEEAARSPDAEERAAALHALTHCAGLNRRGIGPAIAFCQKIENDQDPVRLAVYQALPKCPPNAFMDAQADDLFRLLGYAFDARDTSWQTRACIEKLSISLLQAHATRPNSQLFSVALNLIKALAKQSTHLWLELEHRLPRGAEKPLIDALEPHLRDATQREDYALLFLFARALGRRAWDAEIIQSLLKRATRAKPDPIAHTAIDLWLASPQTRDARVVALLARDSSNIRLNAVFAHVHRRRQDLLDPHLKRRPILGRLMSGKTVYLLPARDGFFRWLPRQQRAFRDLIDAVINDTGATTWTRSHLMRVRAALPISRLEEFVGWTQSAEIIIAEAALHSASRLDRPAHAAALLCEHLQSSRARVAIYSMTRPANYMAPADLHGVLTDILGREHLKITVLKETMRLLSRFPSPDNIALLFEYARHDALHVDVKIACGGAARGLLHLEQAWQILERLAADENPHVVLSLLNEDVNRFSASDAARYLGLVARAGGHADPLVRAGVSAALGRWARVDPPKVATICAAYITDLDATNWTQALQSLWSAVQHGDVQDTVIAAAQSLLERPIDDQPEARDGRDLPARQRLAALVGRLTPGHAKEAARLRPLLMRLDTDLAQDPTLLALRIALRLNATRWPHPQLAHDDLRHLVDDLRDTWIPPTELSRRLALHLTSERVAPNESALRALSLELGEAASPGLRLLGVSLLSVLGPRLSWPEELVTALCKLRRDADVGVRAAACEIFVFDERR
;
A
#
# COMPACT_ATOMS: atom_id res chain seq x y z
N MET A 1 1.66 16.96 -56.78
CA MET A 1 2.26 15.77 -56.11
C MET A 1 1.19 14.70 -56.06
N ASN A 2 1.50 13.48 -56.50
CA ASN A 2 0.56 12.35 -56.51
C ASN A 2 0.74 11.52 -55.23
N VAL A 3 -0.30 10.77 -54.84
CA VAL A 3 -0.20 9.78 -53.76
C VAL A 3 0.78 8.69 -54.21
N PRO A 4 1.84 8.36 -53.43
CA PRO A 4 2.80 7.33 -53.80
C PRO A 4 2.14 5.94 -53.78
N SER A 5 2.69 4.99 -54.54
CA SER A 5 2.33 3.57 -54.40
C SER A 5 2.89 2.98 -53.10
N ALA A 6 2.30 1.89 -52.62
CA ALA A 6 2.79 1.19 -51.42
C ALA A 6 4.28 0.79 -51.55
N THR A 7 4.69 0.29 -52.72
CA THR A 7 6.09 -0.11 -52.98
C THR A 7 7.05 1.07 -52.85
N SER A 8 6.72 2.22 -53.45
CA SER A 8 7.56 3.43 -53.37
C SER A 8 7.66 3.95 -51.93
N LEU A 9 6.55 3.89 -51.18
CA LEU A 9 6.52 4.30 -49.79
C LEU A 9 7.38 3.39 -48.89
N LEU A 10 7.34 2.07 -49.11
CA LEU A 10 8.14 1.12 -48.34
C LEU A 10 9.64 1.24 -48.63
N GLN A 11 10.02 1.58 -49.87
CA GLN A 11 11.40 1.92 -50.21
C GLN A 11 11.86 3.20 -49.49
N GLU A 12 11.02 4.24 -49.43
CA GLU A 12 11.31 5.47 -48.68
C GLU A 12 11.52 5.17 -47.18
N PHE A 13 10.70 4.26 -46.63
CA PHE A 13 10.74 3.88 -45.22
C PHE A 13 12.00 3.12 -44.81
N ASP A 14 12.73 2.55 -45.75
CA ASP A 14 13.93 1.77 -45.47
C ASP A 14 15.06 2.62 -44.86
N ALA A 15 15.11 3.90 -45.23
CA ALA A 15 16.07 4.88 -44.71
C ALA A 15 15.60 5.58 -43.42
N LEU A 16 14.37 5.34 -42.96
CA LEU A 16 13.75 6.08 -41.86
C LEU A 16 13.60 5.22 -40.60
N HIS A 17 13.81 5.83 -39.43
CA HIS A 17 13.44 5.25 -38.14
C HIS A 17 11.91 5.29 -37.92
N HIS A 18 11.38 4.55 -36.92
CA HIS A 18 9.93 4.42 -36.73
C HIS A 18 9.19 5.76 -36.59
N ASP A 19 9.69 6.68 -35.77
CA ASP A 19 9.07 8.00 -35.60
C ASP A 19 9.17 8.85 -36.88
N GLY A 20 10.18 8.64 -37.73
CA GLY A 20 10.28 9.22 -39.07
C GLY A 20 9.20 8.70 -40.00
N ARG A 21 9.02 7.37 -40.05
CA ARG A 21 7.96 6.71 -40.84
C ARG A 21 6.56 7.16 -40.39
N MET A 22 6.30 7.21 -39.08
CA MET A 22 5.02 7.69 -38.55
C MET A 22 4.76 9.17 -38.87
N ARG A 23 5.79 10.02 -38.84
CA ARG A 23 5.69 11.42 -39.29
C ARG A 23 5.35 11.50 -40.78
N ARG A 24 6.00 10.67 -41.61
CA ARG A 24 5.74 10.62 -43.05
C ARG A 24 4.31 10.16 -43.36
N ILE A 25 3.79 9.15 -42.67
CA ILE A 25 2.36 8.77 -42.74
C ILE A 25 1.46 9.95 -42.35
N GLY A 26 1.79 10.67 -41.27
CA GLY A 26 1.07 11.88 -40.86
C GLY A 26 1.05 12.97 -41.92
N GLN A 27 2.18 13.22 -42.59
CA GLN A 27 2.27 14.17 -43.71
C GLN A 27 1.41 13.74 -44.89
N LEU A 28 1.44 12.46 -45.29
CA LEU A 28 0.59 11.94 -46.36
C LEU A 28 -0.91 12.09 -46.00
N ALA A 29 -1.28 11.76 -44.76
CA ALA A 29 -2.63 11.92 -44.25
C ALA A 29 -3.10 13.39 -44.28
N GLN A 30 -2.22 14.34 -43.96
CA GLN A 30 -2.51 15.77 -43.99
C GLN A 30 -2.63 16.31 -45.42
N GLN A 31 -1.74 15.90 -46.33
CA GLN A 31 -1.67 16.41 -47.70
C GLN A 31 -2.79 15.86 -48.59
N PHE A 32 -3.16 14.59 -48.41
CA PHE A 32 -4.05 13.86 -49.33
C PHE A 32 -5.35 13.38 -48.68
N ARG A 33 -5.77 13.96 -47.54
CA ARG A 33 -6.90 13.48 -46.75
C ARG A 33 -8.18 13.20 -47.56
N GLN A 34 -8.54 14.16 -48.43
CA GLN A 34 -9.76 14.18 -49.23
C GLN A 34 -9.58 13.55 -50.63
N ARG A 35 -8.39 13.04 -50.95
CA ARG A 35 -8.10 12.45 -52.26
C ARG A 35 -8.48 10.97 -52.27
N PRO A 36 -9.28 10.49 -53.24
CA PRO A 36 -9.67 9.09 -53.34
C PRO A 36 -8.49 8.15 -53.63
N GLU A 37 -7.40 8.66 -54.21
CA GLU A 37 -6.17 7.89 -54.46
C GLU A 37 -5.52 7.40 -53.15
N LEU A 38 -5.87 7.99 -52.00
CA LEU A 38 -5.40 7.52 -50.71
C LEU A 38 -6.07 6.21 -50.28
N ASP A 39 -7.31 5.96 -50.72
CA ASP A 39 -8.00 4.68 -50.49
C ASP A 39 -7.30 3.54 -51.23
N ARG A 40 -6.80 3.82 -52.45
CA ARG A 40 -5.94 2.88 -53.18
C ARG A 40 -4.69 2.54 -52.37
N LEU A 41 -3.98 3.53 -51.83
CA LEU A 41 -2.77 3.28 -51.03
C LEU A 41 -3.09 2.47 -49.76
N ILE A 42 -4.20 2.75 -49.08
CA ILE A 42 -4.63 1.98 -47.90
C ILE A 42 -4.88 0.52 -48.29
N SER A 43 -5.59 0.27 -49.38
CA SER A 43 -5.86 -1.10 -49.87
C SER A 43 -4.58 -1.83 -50.32
N GLU A 44 -3.66 -1.14 -50.99
CA GLU A 44 -2.35 -1.71 -51.37
C GLU A 44 -1.53 -2.12 -50.13
N LEU A 45 -1.52 -1.31 -49.07
CA LEU A 45 -0.84 -1.63 -47.81
C LEU A 45 -1.56 -2.72 -47.01
N GLU A 46 -2.89 -2.73 -47.03
CA GLU A 46 -3.73 -3.74 -46.36
C GLU A 46 -3.47 -5.15 -46.94
N ALA A 47 -3.23 -5.26 -48.25
CA ALA A 47 -2.91 -6.50 -48.94
C ALA A 47 -1.47 -7.04 -48.68
N GLY A 48 -0.62 -6.27 -48.00
CA GLY A 48 0.77 -6.64 -47.71
C GLY A 48 0.94 -7.59 -46.50
N GLU A 49 2.16 -7.65 -45.94
CA GLU A 49 2.41 -8.40 -44.70
C GLU A 49 1.90 -7.63 -43.47
N THR A 50 2.08 -8.20 -42.27
CA THR A 50 1.65 -7.60 -40.99
C THR A 50 2.16 -6.17 -40.79
N PHE A 51 3.36 -5.84 -41.29
CA PHE A 51 3.93 -4.50 -41.15
C PHE A 51 3.20 -3.48 -42.02
N GLU A 52 2.96 -3.80 -43.28
CA GLU A 52 2.23 -2.97 -44.23
C GLU A 52 0.79 -2.74 -43.78
N ALA A 53 0.09 -3.81 -43.38
CA ALA A 53 -1.26 -3.71 -42.84
C ALA A 53 -1.33 -2.84 -41.57
N TYR A 54 -0.32 -2.92 -40.71
CA TYR A 54 -0.20 -2.02 -39.54
C TYR A 54 -0.09 -0.55 -39.96
N LEU A 55 0.64 -0.23 -41.03
CA LEU A 55 0.74 1.13 -41.57
C LEU A 55 -0.59 1.58 -42.19
N ALA A 56 -1.31 0.68 -42.89
CA ALA A 56 -2.65 0.93 -43.43
C ALA A 56 -3.63 1.37 -42.33
N VAL A 57 -3.64 0.66 -41.18
CA VAL A 57 -4.47 1.00 -40.02
C VAL A 57 -4.17 2.41 -39.50
N HIS A 58 -2.89 2.81 -39.40
CA HIS A 58 -2.55 4.16 -38.96
C HIS A 58 -2.97 5.24 -39.95
N LEU A 59 -2.79 4.98 -41.25
CA LEU A 59 -3.19 5.92 -42.29
C LEU A 59 -4.72 6.10 -42.34
N ALA A 60 -5.48 4.99 -42.22
CA ALA A 60 -6.93 5.02 -42.10
C ALA A 60 -7.37 5.78 -40.83
N ALA A 61 -6.72 5.53 -39.69
CA ALA A 61 -7.01 6.22 -38.43
C ALA A 61 -6.74 7.74 -38.49
N LEU A 62 -5.66 8.16 -39.14
CA LEU A 62 -5.31 9.58 -39.26
C LEU A 62 -6.26 10.32 -40.23
N THR A 63 -6.77 9.61 -41.23
CA THR A 63 -7.69 10.19 -42.21
C THR A 63 -9.17 10.02 -41.89
N GLY A 64 -9.52 9.24 -40.86
CA GLY A 64 -10.90 9.08 -40.39
C GLY A 64 -11.71 8.03 -41.16
N ARG A 65 -11.06 7.09 -41.85
CA ARG A 65 -11.72 6.05 -42.65
C ARG A 65 -12.08 4.85 -41.77
N ALA A 66 -13.38 4.64 -41.55
CA ALA A 66 -13.87 3.57 -40.68
C ALA A 66 -13.84 2.19 -41.37
N GLU A 67 -14.17 2.10 -42.65
CA GLU A 67 -14.28 0.83 -43.37
C GLU A 67 -12.97 0.01 -43.42
N PRO A 68 -11.79 0.61 -43.71
CA PRO A 68 -10.53 -0.14 -43.64
C PRO A 68 -10.19 -0.59 -42.21
N LEU A 69 -10.57 0.20 -41.19
CA LEU A 69 -10.41 -0.21 -39.80
C LEU A 69 -11.31 -1.39 -39.46
N MET A 70 -12.53 -1.43 -39.99
CA MET A 70 -13.47 -2.55 -39.81
C MET A 70 -12.93 -3.83 -40.43
N ARG A 71 -12.38 -3.78 -41.65
CA ARG A 71 -11.73 -4.94 -42.28
C ARG A 71 -10.50 -5.40 -41.48
N ALA A 72 -9.70 -4.46 -40.98
CA ALA A 72 -8.54 -4.77 -40.15
C ALA A 72 -8.87 -5.47 -38.82
N LEU A 73 -10.10 -5.36 -38.30
CA LEU A 73 -10.55 -6.14 -37.13
C LEU A 73 -10.60 -7.65 -37.42
N ALA A 74 -10.84 -8.03 -38.68
CA ALA A 74 -10.89 -9.42 -39.13
C ALA A 74 -9.52 -9.99 -39.55
N SER A 75 -8.45 -9.19 -39.55
CA SER A 75 -7.08 -9.65 -39.84
C SER A 75 -6.68 -10.81 -38.91
N ASP A 76 -5.79 -11.72 -39.30
CA ASP A 76 -5.24 -12.73 -38.37
C ASP A 76 -4.17 -12.16 -37.42
N SER A 77 -3.57 -11.04 -37.78
CA SER A 77 -2.53 -10.38 -36.98
C SER A 77 -3.12 -9.69 -35.77
N VAL A 78 -2.65 -10.07 -34.57
CA VAL A 78 -2.97 -9.40 -33.30
C VAL A 78 -2.56 -7.93 -33.35
N LEU A 79 -1.36 -7.62 -33.87
CA LEU A 79 -0.88 -6.25 -33.98
C LEU A 79 -1.84 -5.36 -34.78
N VAL A 80 -2.30 -5.85 -35.94
CA VAL A 80 -3.22 -5.12 -36.84
C VAL A 80 -4.58 -4.92 -36.16
N LYS A 81 -5.23 -6.01 -35.73
CA LYS A 81 -6.58 -5.96 -35.17
C LYS A 81 -6.67 -5.18 -33.86
N GLU A 82 -5.68 -5.28 -32.97
CA GLU A 82 -5.65 -4.48 -31.72
C GLU A 82 -5.39 -3.01 -32.01
N THR A 83 -4.62 -2.67 -33.05
CA THR A 83 -4.40 -1.29 -33.45
C THR A 83 -5.68 -0.70 -34.05
N ALA A 84 -6.40 -1.47 -34.88
CA ALA A 84 -7.69 -1.07 -35.44
C ALA A 84 -8.75 -0.86 -34.34
N ALA A 85 -8.88 -1.79 -33.38
CA ALA A 85 -9.82 -1.67 -32.25
C ALA A 85 -9.55 -0.46 -31.35
N LYS A 86 -8.29 -0.01 -31.26
CA LYS A 86 -7.92 1.23 -30.56
C LYS A 86 -8.29 2.47 -31.38
N ALA A 87 -8.09 2.41 -32.69
CA ALA A 87 -8.29 3.53 -33.61
C ALA A 87 -9.77 3.83 -33.87
N LEU A 88 -10.62 2.81 -34.00
CA LEU A 88 -12.01 2.98 -34.42
C LEU A 88 -12.83 3.90 -33.49
N PRO A 89 -12.83 3.74 -32.14
CA PRO A 89 -13.50 4.69 -31.25
C PRO A 89 -12.83 6.08 -31.21
N LYS A 90 -11.53 6.14 -31.51
CA LYS A 90 -10.76 7.39 -31.51
C LYS A 90 -11.16 8.29 -32.68
N ILE A 91 -11.37 7.74 -33.88
CA ILE A 91 -11.79 8.52 -35.05
C ILE A 91 -13.22 9.04 -34.97
N GLY A 92 -14.04 8.48 -34.07
CA GLY A 92 -15.43 8.87 -33.90
C GLY A 92 -16.38 8.24 -34.89
N ALA A 93 -16.14 6.96 -35.21
CA ALA A 93 -17.16 6.13 -35.84
C ALA A 93 -18.50 6.22 -35.08
N ASP A 94 -19.58 6.19 -35.83
CA ASP A 94 -20.94 6.25 -35.30
C ASP A 94 -21.27 5.05 -34.41
N LYS A 95 -22.41 5.15 -33.72
CA LYS A 95 -22.89 4.11 -32.79
C LYS A 95 -22.98 2.75 -33.48
N ASP A 96 -23.60 2.68 -34.65
CA ASP A 96 -23.95 1.41 -35.29
C ASP A 96 -22.69 0.71 -35.83
N THR A 97 -21.74 1.49 -36.38
CA THR A 97 -20.41 0.98 -36.74
C THR A 97 -19.68 0.37 -35.53
N LEU A 98 -19.72 1.02 -34.36
CA LEU A 98 -19.08 0.50 -33.15
C LEU A 98 -19.77 -0.77 -32.61
N LEU A 99 -21.10 -0.86 -32.74
CA LEU A 99 -21.87 -2.05 -32.35
C LEU A 99 -21.60 -3.23 -33.29
N ASP A 100 -21.54 -2.97 -34.59
CA ASP A 100 -21.18 -3.97 -35.60
C ASP A 100 -19.75 -4.48 -35.38
N ALA A 101 -18.80 -3.56 -35.16
CA ALA A 101 -17.42 -3.88 -34.81
C ALA A 101 -17.33 -4.79 -33.59
N TYR A 102 -18.10 -4.48 -32.53
CA TYR A 102 -18.16 -5.28 -31.32
C TYR A 102 -18.71 -6.68 -31.58
N THR A 103 -19.78 -6.77 -32.36
CA THR A 103 -20.47 -8.04 -32.68
C THR A 103 -19.53 -9.01 -33.39
N ARG A 104 -18.83 -8.53 -34.42
CA ARG A 104 -17.90 -9.32 -35.25
C ARG A 104 -16.56 -9.61 -34.57
N SER A 105 -16.28 -8.97 -33.44
CA SER A 105 -14.99 -9.04 -32.77
C SER A 105 -14.84 -10.26 -31.86
N VAL A 106 -13.62 -10.80 -31.84
CA VAL A 106 -13.14 -11.80 -30.88
C VAL A 106 -13.06 -11.24 -29.45
N PRO A 107 -13.02 -12.09 -28.40
CA PRO A 107 -13.10 -11.65 -27.00
C PRO A 107 -12.05 -10.59 -26.58
N ALA A 108 -10.80 -10.69 -27.06
CA ALA A 108 -9.77 -9.68 -26.78
C ALA A 108 -10.13 -8.31 -27.35
N LEU A 109 -10.67 -8.28 -28.58
CA LEU A 109 -11.05 -7.04 -29.25
C LEU A 109 -12.30 -6.43 -28.65
N ARG A 110 -13.30 -7.23 -28.24
CA ARG A 110 -14.46 -6.75 -27.48
C ARG A 110 -14.00 -5.97 -26.23
N ARG A 111 -13.07 -6.55 -25.44
CA ARG A 111 -12.45 -5.86 -24.29
C ARG A 111 -11.67 -4.61 -24.69
N SER A 112 -10.97 -4.64 -25.82
CA SER A 112 -10.20 -3.49 -26.34
C SER A 112 -11.13 -2.34 -26.76
N LEU A 113 -12.19 -2.63 -27.52
CA LEU A 113 -13.22 -1.69 -27.96
C LEU A 113 -13.92 -1.06 -26.77
N ARG A 114 -14.43 -1.84 -25.80
CA ARG A 114 -15.07 -1.30 -24.58
C ARG A 114 -14.17 -0.30 -23.87
N ARG A 115 -12.89 -0.64 -23.66
CA ARG A 115 -11.91 0.27 -23.03
C ARG A 115 -11.74 1.59 -23.79
N HIS A 116 -11.70 1.55 -25.13
CA HIS A 116 -11.49 2.76 -25.95
C HIS A 116 -12.78 3.57 -26.15
N ILE A 117 -13.95 2.93 -26.21
CA ILE A 117 -15.27 3.56 -26.13
C ILE A 117 -15.37 4.39 -24.85
N ILE A 118 -14.96 3.82 -23.72
CA ILE A 118 -14.93 4.52 -22.43
C ILE A 118 -13.90 5.67 -22.44
N ARG A 119 -12.67 5.39 -22.89
CA ARG A 119 -11.59 6.39 -22.92
C ARG A 119 -11.95 7.62 -23.77
N HIS A 120 -12.65 7.41 -24.88
CA HIS A 120 -13.03 8.45 -25.84
C HIS A 120 -14.47 8.98 -25.66
N GLY A 121 -15.19 8.55 -24.61
CA GLY A 121 -16.50 9.12 -24.25
C GLY A 121 -17.61 8.86 -25.27
N ARG A 122 -17.68 7.65 -25.85
CA ARG A 122 -18.70 7.29 -26.85
C ARG A 122 -20.00 6.81 -26.18
N SER A 123 -20.76 7.74 -25.61
CA SER A 123 -21.93 7.44 -24.75
C SER A 123 -23.02 6.62 -25.41
N ALA A 124 -23.46 6.99 -26.62
CA ALA A 124 -24.51 6.25 -27.33
C ALA A 124 -24.14 4.77 -27.59
N ALA A 125 -22.86 4.50 -27.90
CA ALA A 125 -22.36 3.14 -28.06
C ALA A 125 -22.23 2.42 -26.71
N ALA A 126 -21.78 3.11 -25.65
CA ALA A 126 -21.70 2.53 -24.31
C ALA A 126 -23.06 2.12 -23.76
N GLU A 127 -24.10 2.95 -23.95
CA GLU A 127 -25.47 2.65 -23.52
C GLU A 127 -26.04 1.45 -24.27
N ALA A 128 -25.91 1.40 -25.60
CA ALA A 128 -26.38 0.27 -26.38
C ALA A 128 -25.63 -1.04 -26.06
N LEU A 129 -24.32 -0.96 -25.77
CA LEU A 129 -23.53 -2.12 -25.37
C LEU A 129 -23.84 -2.59 -23.94
N PHE A 130 -24.29 -1.72 -23.04
CA PHE A 130 -24.50 -2.07 -21.64
C PHE A 130 -25.47 -3.24 -21.48
N ALA A 131 -26.68 -3.12 -22.04
CA ALA A 131 -27.70 -4.18 -21.96
C ALA A 131 -27.24 -5.49 -22.61
N ARG A 132 -26.54 -5.38 -23.74
CA ARG A 132 -26.04 -6.55 -24.47
C ARG A 132 -24.94 -7.28 -23.71
N VAL A 133 -23.95 -6.56 -23.19
CA VAL A 133 -22.85 -7.15 -22.40
C VAL A 133 -23.38 -7.76 -21.11
N LEU A 134 -24.40 -7.15 -20.50
CA LEU A 134 -25.06 -7.67 -19.31
C LEU A 134 -25.73 -9.03 -19.59
N ALA A 135 -26.41 -9.17 -20.73
CA ALA A 135 -27.04 -10.43 -21.14
C ALA A 135 -26.02 -11.51 -21.56
N GLU A 136 -24.96 -11.13 -22.28
CA GLU A 136 -23.98 -12.09 -22.83
C GLU A 136 -22.88 -12.49 -21.82
N GLU A 137 -22.32 -11.53 -21.08
CA GLU A 137 -21.13 -11.72 -20.23
C GLU A 137 -21.41 -11.47 -18.73
N GLY A 138 -22.62 -11.03 -18.38
CA GLY A 138 -23.03 -10.74 -17.01
C GLY A 138 -22.63 -9.35 -16.50
N PRO A 139 -22.86 -9.08 -15.20
CA PRO A 139 -22.80 -7.73 -14.64
C PRO A 139 -21.38 -7.16 -14.53
N PHE A 140 -20.36 -7.97 -14.24
CA PHE A 140 -18.99 -7.47 -14.02
C PHE A 140 -18.38 -6.77 -15.26
N PRO A 141 -18.46 -7.34 -16.48
CA PRO A 141 -18.01 -6.63 -17.68
C PRO A 141 -18.91 -5.46 -18.05
N ALA A 142 -20.22 -5.56 -17.81
CA ALA A 142 -21.21 -4.54 -18.17
C ALA A 142 -21.04 -3.25 -17.37
N VAL A 143 -20.86 -3.34 -16.04
CA VAL A 143 -20.72 -2.15 -15.18
C VAL A 143 -19.47 -1.32 -15.49
N GLY A 144 -18.46 -1.91 -16.16
CA GLY A 144 -17.29 -1.19 -16.64
C GLY A 144 -17.64 -0.08 -17.66
N LEU A 145 -18.74 -0.24 -18.41
CA LEU A 145 -19.21 0.73 -19.41
C LEU A 145 -19.87 1.96 -18.78
N LEU A 146 -20.38 1.85 -17.54
CA LEU A 146 -21.18 2.89 -16.89
C LEU A 146 -20.50 4.26 -16.85
N SER A 147 -19.16 4.31 -16.79
CA SER A 147 -18.42 5.58 -16.81
C SER A 147 -18.53 6.38 -18.11
N ALA A 148 -19.09 5.80 -19.17
CA ALA A 148 -19.40 6.48 -20.42
C ALA A 148 -20.91 6.60 -20.69
N CYS A 149 -21.78 5.98 -19.91
CA CYS A 149 -23.23 6.05 -20.07
C CYS A 149 -23.81 7.35 -19.51
N GLY A 150 -25.07 7.66 -19.85
CA GLY A 150 -25.82 8.76 -19.25
C GLY A 150 -26.16 8.56 -17.77
N GLN A 151 -26.45 9.67 -17.08
CA GLN A 151 -26.66 9.69 -15.63
C GLN A 151 -27.81 8.78 -15.17
N GLN A 152 -28.90 8.70 -15.94
CA GLN A 152 -30.07 7.90 -15.60
C GLN A 152 -29.75 6.40 -15.65
N THR A 153 -29.15 5.92 -16.74
CA THR A 153 -28.67 4.54 -16.88
C THR A 153 -27.73 4.15 -15.75
N VAL A 154 -26.83 5.06 -15.34
CA VAL A 154 -25.92 4.81 -14.22
C VAL A 154 -26.67 4.65 -12.90
N LYS A 155 -27.65 5.51 -12.61
CA LYS A 155 -28.48 5.37 -11.39
C LYS A 155 -29.19 4.02 -11.35
N ASP A 156 -29.89 3.66 -12.41
CA ASP A 156 -30.69 2.44 -12.48
C ASP A 156 -29.80 1.20 -12.40
N ALA A 157 -28.69 1.20 -13.13
CA ALA A 157 -27.73 0.10 -13.09
C ALA A 157 -27.04 -0.06 -11.73
N LEU A 158 -26.72 1.03 -11.02
CA LEU A 158 -26.07 0.95 -9.71
C LEU A 158 -27.00 0.47 -8.60
N ALA A 159 -28.31 0.72 -8.71
CA ALA A 159 -29.31 0.16 -7.80
C ALA A 159 -29.27 -1.38 -7.80
N GLN A 160 -29.19 -2.00 -8.98
CA GLN A 160 -29.23 -3.45 -9.13
C GLN A 160 -27.83 -4.11 -9.13
N TYR A 161 -26.84 -3.49 -9.79
CA TYR A 161 -25.53 -4.09 -10.10
C TYR A 161 -24.36 -3.38 -9.42
N GLY A 162 -24.61 -2.50 -8.43
CA GLY A 162 -23.56 -1.79 -7.69
C GLY A 162 -22.53 -2.71 -7.02
N TYR A 163 -22.89 -3.97 -6.72
CA TYR A 163 -21.97 -4.98 -6.18
C TYR A 163 -20.85 -5.35 -7.16
N ALA A 164 -21.09 -5.27 -8.47
CA ALA A 164 -20.13 -5.65 -9.51
C ALA A 164 -19.09 -4.56 -9.83
N VAL A 165 -19.28 -3.33 -9.32
CA VAL A 165 -18.37 -2.20 -9.58
C VAL A 165 -17.03 -2.39 -8.88
N GLN A 166 -15.95 -2.45 -9.67
CA GLN A 166 -14.58 -2.60 -9.18
C GLN A 166 -13.82 -1.26 -9.06
N ASN A 167 -14.15 -0.27 -9.89
CA ASN A 167 -13.42 1.00 -9.96
C ASN A 167 -14.33 2.22 -9.70
N TRP A 168 -14.66 2.43 -8.42
CA TRP A 168 -15.48 3.56 -7.96
C TRP A 168 -14.87 4.93 -8.29
N ARG A 169 -13.53 5.04 -8.39
CA ARG A 169 -12.85 6.31 -8.74
C ARG A 169 -13.25 6.78 -10.13
N GLN A 170 -13.25 5.89 -11.11
CA GLN A 170 -13.57 6.24 -12.50
C GLN A 170 -15.02 6.70 -12.65
N LEU A 171 -15.96 6.07 -11.92
CA LEU A 171 -17.35 6.52 -11.89
C LEU A 171 -17.50 7.87 -11.20
N ALA A 172 -16.81 8.09 -10.07
CA ALA A 172 -16.85 9.37 -9.38
C ALA A 172 -16.34 10.53 -10.24
N VAL A 173 -15.33 10.29 -11.10
CA VAL A 173 -14.81 11.29 -12.05
C VAL A 173 -15.84 11.72 -13.09
N ARG A 174 -16.73 10.81 -13.50
CA ARG A 174 -17.69 11.06 -14.59
C ARG A 174 -19.10 11.39 -14.09
N HIS A 175 -19.49 10.86 -12.93
CA HIS A 175 -20.81 11.02 -12.32
C HIS A 175 -20.70 11.32 -10.81
N PRO A 176 -20.02 12.40 -10.40
CA PRO A 176 -19.75 12.68 -8.99
C PRO A 176 -21.02 12.75 -8.13
N GLY A 177 -22.08 13.42 -8.63
CA GLY A 177 -23.34 13.55 -7.91
C GLY A 177 -24.07 12.22 -7.69
N VAL A 178 -24.08 11.31 -8.67
CA VAL A 178 -24.71 9.98 -8.53
C VAL A 178 -23.95 9.13 -7.51
N VAL A 179 -22.62 9.11 -7.61
CA VAL A 179 -21.79 8.32 -6.70
C VAL A 179 -21.85 8.86 -5.28
N LEU A 180 -21.86 10.19 -5.09
CA LEU A 180 -22.00 10.80 -3.77
C LEU A 180 -23.36 10.51 -3.13
N ALA A 181 -24.46 10.62 -3.90
CA ALA A 181 -25.80 10.29 -3.42
C ALA A 181 -25.92 8.82 -3.01
N LEU A 182 -25.41 7.90 -3.84
CA LEU A 182 -25.40 6.47 -3.52
C LEU A 182 -24.52 6.18 -2.30
N PHE A 183 -23.35 6.83 -2.20
CA PHE A 183 -22.45 6.65 -1.05
C PHE A 183 -23.13 7.07 0.25
N ARG A 184 -23.81 8.22 0.26
CA ARG A 184 -24.64 8.67 1.40
C ARG A 184 -25.71 7.64 1.74
N GLN A 185 -26.53 7.25 0.77
CA GLN A 185 -27.61 6.28 0.98
C GLN A 185 -27.10 4.96 1.58
N ARG A 186 -25.92 4.48 1.12
CA ARG A 186 -25.30 3.26 1.65
C ARG A 186 -24.75 3.44 3.06
N LEU A 187 -24.30 4.63 3.44
CA LEU A 187 -23.88 4.93 4.82
C LEU A 187 -25.08 5.04 5.77
N GLU A 188 -26.17 5.66 5.32
CA GLU A 188 -27.43 5.79 6.07
C GLU A 188 -28.06 4.43 6.36
N ALA A 189 -28.09 3.54 5.36
CA ALA A 189 -28.63 2.19 5.50
C ALA A 189 -27.69 1.21 6.25
N ALA A 190 -26.39 1.55 6.40
CA ALA A 190 -25.41 0.65 7.00
C ALA A 190 -25.42 0.70 8.53
N SER A 191 -25.37 -0.48 9.15
CA SER A 191 -25.08 -0.62 10.58
C SER A 191 -23.72 0.01 10.93
N PRO A 192 -23.46 0.40 12.20
CA PRO A 192 -22.21 1.04 12.62
C PRO A 192 -20.94 0.32 12.16
N GLN A 193 -20.96 -1.02 12.12
CA GLN A 193 -19.79 -1.82 11.71
C GLN A 193 -19.65 -1.93 10.18
N GLU A 194 -20.77 -1.97 9.45
CA GLU A 194 -20.76 -2.00 7.98
C GLU A 194 -20.25 -0.70 7.38
N ARG A 195 -20.40 0.43 8.09
CA ARG A 195 -19.87 1.74 7.64
C ARG A 195 -18.39 1.66 7.28
N ARG A 196 -17.58 0.92 8.06
CA ARG A 196 -16.15 0.69 7.74
C ARG A 196 -15.97 0.05 6.36
N PHE A 197 -16.79 -0.94 6.04
CA PHE A 197 -16.75 -1.60 4.76
C PHE A 197 -17.18 -0.65 3.64
N VAL A 198 -18.25 0.13 3.84
CA VAL A 198 -18.72 1.14 2.89
C VAL A 198 -17.60 2.17 2.59
N TRP A 199 -16.96 2.73 3.61
CA TRP A 199 -15.80 3.63 3.44
C TRP A 199 -14.65 2.98 2.66
N THR A 200 -14.37 1.70 2.92
CA THR A 200 -13.30 0.96 2.22
C THR A 200 -13.65 0.71 0.75
N ARG A 201 -14.90 0.31 0.48
CA ARG A 201 -15.41 0.05 -0.88
C ARG A 201 -15.36 1.31 -1.74
N TYR A 202 -15.76 2.45 -1.19
CA TYR A 202 -15.81 3.74 -1.90
C TYR A 202 -14.52 4.55 -1.81
N ARG A 203 -13.42 4.00 -1.25
CA ARG A 203 -12.16 4.74 -1.03
C ARG A 203 -11.69 5.53 -2.25
N GLY A 204 -11.74 4.92 -3.44
CA GLY A 204 -11.29 5.55 -4.68
C GLY A 204 -12.22 6.67 -5.15
N ALA A 205 -13.52 6.58 -4.86
CA ALA A 205 -14.46 7.67 -5.10
C ALA A 205 -14.23 8.81 -4.12
N VAL A 206 -14.10 8.54 -2.82
CA VAL A 206 -13.86 9.56 -1.78
C VAL A 206 -12.57 10.35 -2.06
N GLU A 207 -11.48 9.68 -2.46
CA GLU A 207 -10.23 10.33 -2.88
C GLU A 207 -10.39 11.32 -4.05
N HIS A 208 -11.44 11.20 -4.85
CA HIS A 208 -11.74 12.13 -5.91
C HIS A 208 -12.79 13.16 -5.49
N LEU A 209 -13.90 12.72 -4.90
CA LEU A 209 -15.04 13.54 -4.50
C LEU A 209 -14.64 14.64 -3.50
N TYR A 210 -13.65 14.42 -2.62
CA TYR A 210 -13.25 15.45 -1.66
C TYR A 210 -12.68 16.72 -2.32
N LEU A 211 -12.23 16.65 -3.58
CA LEU A 211 -11.66 17.81 -4.27
C LEU A 211 -12.70 18.94 -4.42
N ASP A 212 -13.94 18.56 -4.74
CA ASP A 212 -15.05 19.48 -5.03
C ASP A 212 -16.19 19.39 -3.99
N HIS A 213 -16.28 18.31 -3.21
CA HIS A 213 -17.31 18.06 -2.20
C HIS A 213 -16.73 17.83 -0.78
N ALA A 214 -15.65 18.52 -0.42
CA ALA A 214 -14.93 18.33 0.85
C ALA A 214 -15.83 18.43 2.10
N GLN A 215 -16.69 19.46 2.17
CA GLN A 215 -17.58 19.66 3.31
C GLN A 215 -18.54 18.48 3.49
N GLU A 216 -19.07 17.97 2.38
CA GLU A 216 -20.03 16.87 2.41
C GLU A 216 -19.36 15.56 2.84
N ILE A 217 -18.16 15.26 2.31
CA ILE A 217 -17.36 14.12 2.75
C ILE A 217 -17.01 14.22 4.24
N ALA A 218 -16.68 15.42 4.72
CA ALA A 218 -16.40 15.65 6.14
C ALA A 218 -17.65 15.44 7.02
N ARG A 219 -18.82 15.94 6.62
CA ARG A 219 -20.09 15.67 7.34
C ARG A 219 -20.40 14.18 7.40
N LEU A 220 -20.29 13.48 6.26
CA LEU A 220 -20.50 12.04 6.21
C LEU A 220 -19.51 11.28 7.11
N ALA A 221 -18.25 11.74 7.21
CA ALA A 221 -17.27 11.14 8.11
C ALA A 221 -17.58 11.40 9.60
N LEU A 222 -18.16 12.55 9.94
CA LEU A 222 -18.58 12.88 11.30
C LEU A 222 -19.81 12.07 11.72
N GLU A 223 -20.81 11.96 10.84
CA GLU A 223 -22.09 11.30 11.11
C GLU A 223 -22.03 9.77 10.97
N PHE A 224 -21.32 9.30 9.93
CA PHE A 224 -21.24 7.89 9.54
C PHE A 224 -19.81 7.33 9.57
N GLY A 225 -18.91 7.96 10.33
CA GLY A 225 -17.60 7.39 10.63
C GLY A 225 -17.69 6.11 11.47
N PRO A 226 -16.73 5.16 11.35
CA PRO A 226 -16.58 4.07 12.30
C PRO A 226 -16.38 4.59 13.72
N THR A 227 -16.88 3.84 14.69
CA THR A 227 -16.96 4.22 16.11
C THR A 227 -15.65 4.05 16.88
N ASP A 228 -14.65 3.41 16.29
CA ASP A 228 -13.40 3.01 16.93
C ASP A 228 -12.15 3.64 16.29
N GLN A 229 -12.26 4.19 15.07
CA GLN A 229 -11.17 4.91 14.40
C GLN A 229 -11.65 5.65 13.14
N LEU A 230 -10.87 6.65 12.73
CA LEU A 230 -11.04 7.32 11.43
C LEU A 230 -10.94 6.34 10.26
N PRO A 231 -11.80 6.45 9.23
CA PRO A 231 -11.63 5.71 8.00
C PRO A 231 -10.24 5.96 7.40
N GLY A 232 -9.57 4.91 6.93
CA GLY A 232 -8.23 5.02 6.36
C GLY A 232 -8.14 6.01 5.18
N VAL A 233 -9.22 6.14 4.40
CA VAL A 233 -9.31 7.12 3.31
C VAL A 233 -9.38 8.56 3.85
N ILE A 234 -10.14 8.81 4.92
CA ILE A 234 -10.23 10.12 5.56
C ILE A 234 -8.86 10.54 6.09
N ARG A 235 -8.16 9.65 6.81
CA ARG A 235 -6.80 9.91 7.32
C ARG A 235 -5.84 10.40 6.22
N LYS A 236 -5.90 9.78 5.04
CA LYS A 236 -5.07 10.13 3.87
C LYS A 236 -5.39 11.53 3.31
N ILE A 237 -6.65 11.97 3.39
CA ILE A 237 -7.10 13.26 2.83
C ILE A 237 -7.25 14.36 3.90
N LEU A 238 -6.93 14.11 5.17
CA LEU A 238 -7.10 15.08 6.27
C LEU A 238 -6.43 16.43 5.97
N GLY A 239 -5.24 16.45 5.37
CA GLY A 239 -4.58 17.71 4.99
C GLY A 239 -5.34 18.50 3.91
N GLY A 240 -6.04 17.79 3.02
CA GLY A 240 -6.91 18.40 2.01
C GLY A 240 -8.25 18.88 2.57
N LEU A 241 -8.81 18.15 3.55
CA LEU A 241 -10.01 18.54 4.30
C LEU A 241 -9.73 19.74 5.21
N ALA A 242 -8.56 19.78 5.85
CA ALA A 242 -8.11 20.90 6.68
C ALA A 242 -8.22 22.25 5.97
N ARG A 243 -7.81 22.29 4.70
CA ARG A 243 -7.87 23.51 3.85
C ARG A 243 -9.28 23.89 3.41
N ARG A 244 -10.18 22.92 3.24
CA ARG A 244 -11.49 23.12 2.58
C ARG A 244 -12.68 23.09 3.54
N ALA A 245 -12.53 22.44 4.68
CA ALA A 245 -13.55 22.23 5.71
C ALA A 245 -12.87 22.16 7.10
N PRO A 246 -12.21 23.24 7.56
CA PRO A 246 -11.40 23.22 8.78
C PRO A 246 -12.20 22.88 10.04
N GLN A 247 -13.41 23.46 10.18
CA GLN A 247 -14.31 23.21 11.31
C GLN A 247 -14.70 21.73 11.43
N LEU A 248 -15.22 21.15 10.35
CA LEU A 248 -15.62 19.73 10.33
C LEU A 248 -14.42 18.81 10.51
N THR A 249 -13.25 19.17 9.96
CA THR A 249 -12.02 18.39 10.16
C THR A 249 -11.61 18.35 11.63
N PHE A 250 -11.71 19.49 12.32
CA PHE A 250 -11.47 19.58 13.76
C PHE A 250 -12.44 18.67 14.52
N GLU A 251 -13.75 18.82 14.29
CA GLU A 251 -14.79 18.02 14.95
C GLU A 251 -14.63 16.51 14.75
N ILE A 252 -14.25 16.08 13.54
CA ILE A 252 -13.98 14.68 13.22
C ILE A 252 -12.83 14.14 14.08
N VAL A 253 -11.71 14.86 14.12
CA VAL A 253 -10.48 14.41 14.81
C VAL A 253 -10.61 14.50 16.33
N THR A 254 -11.37 15.47 16.85
CA THR A 254 -11.63 15.63 18.28
C THR A 254 -12.89 14.93 18.76
N SER A 255 -13.57 14.17 17.90
CA SER A 255 -14.75 13.40 18.30
C SER A 255 -14.41 12.37 19.40
N PRO A 256 -15.35 12.01 20.27
CA PRO A 256 -15.10 11.06 21.37
C PRO A 256 -14.50 9.72 20.91
N ALA A 257 -14.82 9.28 19.69
CA ALA A 257 -14.29 8.05 19.10
C ALA A 257 -12.79 8.11 18.77
N ASN A 258 -12.26 9.31 18.47
CA ASN A 258 -10.89 9.50 18.02
C ASN A 258 -9.99 10.13 19.08
N TYR A 259 -10.55 10.58 20.21
CA TYR A 259 -9.84 11.31 21.26
C TYR A 259 -8.66 10.51 21.85
N ALA A 260 -8.88 9.24 22.21
CA ALA A 260 -7.83 8.38 22.74
C ALA A 260 -6.73 8.11 21.71
N ALA A 261 -7.11 7.84 20.46
CA ALA A 261 -6.15 7.65 19.37
C ALA A 261 -5.32 8.91 19.13
N LEU A 262 -5.92 10.10 19.25
CA LEU A 262 -5.23 11.38 19.13
C LEU A 262 -4.20 11.59 20.26
N GLN A 263 -4.52 11.22 21.51
CA GLN A 263 -3.56 11.28 22.62
C GLN A 263 -2.42 10.26 22.48
N GLN A 264 -2.71 9.06 22.00
CA GLN A 264 -1.72 7.97 21.89
C GLN A 264 -0.84 8.11 20.64
N GLN A 265 -1.41 8.50 19.51
CA GLN A 265 -0.76 8.50 18.20
C GLN A 265 -0.42 9.91 17.69
N GLY A 266 -0.99 10.96 18.30
CA GLY A 266 -0.79 12.35 17.91
C GLY A 266 -1.64 12.76 16.70
N ILE A 267 -1.48 14.03 16.30
CA ILE A 267 -2.15 14.56 15.10
C ILE A 267 -1.53 13.90 13.86
N PRO A 268 -2.34 13.35 12.93
CA PRO A 268 -1.81 12.77 11.69
C PRO A 268 -0.93 13.74 10.90
N ARG A 269 0.15 13.23 10.29
CA ARG A 269 1.18 14.03 9.60
C ARG A 269 0.59 14.94 8.52
N GLU A 270 -0.39 14.44 7.77
CA GLU A 270 -1.08 15.18 6.72
C GLU A 270 -1.84 16.39 7.26
N LEU A 271 -2.43 16.28 8.46
CA LEU A 271 -3.09 17.38 9.16
C LEU A 271 -2.06 18.33 9.78
N LEU A 272 -1.01 17.81 10.43
CA LEU A 272 0.08 18.62 10.98
C LEU A 272 0.72 19.52 9.92
N ALA A 273 0.97 19.00 8.73
CA ALA A 273 1.50 19.77 7.61
C ALA A 273 0.60 20.94 7.16
N ASN A 274 -0.67 20.94 7.57
CA ASN A 274 -1.68 21.94 7.26
C ASN A 274 -2.29 22.57 8.51
N ILE A 275 -1.63 22.47 9.67
CA ILE A 275 -2.19 22.93 10.94
C ILE A 275 -2.44 24.45 10.97
N ARG A 276 -1.73 25.20 10.12
CA ARG A 276 -1.90 26.65 9.95
C ARG A 276 -3.23 27.04 9.30
N GLU A 277 -3.87 26.09 8.59
CA GLU A 277 -5.20 26.26 8.00
C GLU A 277 -6.32 26.13 9.06
N MET A 278 -5.99 25.62 10.25
CA MET A 278 -6.90 25.60 11.40
C MET A 278 -6.98 26.97 12.07
N THR A 279 -8.09 27.28 12.73
CA THR A 279 -8.22 28.49 13.55
C THR A 279 -7.31 28.42 14.79
N PRO A 280 -6.93 29.57 15.40
CA PRO A 280 -6.19 29.58 16.66
C PRO A 280 -6.88 28.80 17.79
N GLU A 281 -8.22 28.82 17.84
CA GLU A 281 -9.01 28.08 18.83
C GLU A 281 -8.87 26.56 18.66
N HIS A 282 -8.90 26.05 17.43
CA HIS A 282 -8.64 24.63 17.17
C HIS A 282 -7.25 24.21 17.63
N ARG A 283 -6.23 25.05 17.37
CA ARG A 283 -4.86 24.76 17.79
C ARG A 283 -4.74 24.72 19.32
N ARG A 284 -5.40 25.65 20.02
CA ARG A 284 -5.49 25.65 21.49
C ARG A 284 -6.15 24.40 22.04
N ALA A 285 -7.27 23.99 21.45
CA ALA A 285 -7.95 22.77 21.83
C ALA A 285 -7.07 21.53 21.60
N PHE A 286 -6.39 21.41 20.45
CA PHE A 286 -5.43 20.32 20.23
C PHE A 286 -4.29 20.32 21.24
N ALA A 287 -3.73 21.49 21.54
CA ALA A 287 -2.66 21.61 22.52
C ALA A 287 -3.12 21.14 23.91
N ARG A 288 -4.34 21.49 24.32
CA ARG A 288 -4.96 21.03 25.57
C ARG A 288 -5.13 19.50 25.60
N ILE A 289 -5.58 18.89 24.51
CA ILE A 289 -5.75 17.43 24.40
C ILE A 289 -4.40 16.70 24.55
N LEU A 290 -3.34 17.27 23.95
CA LEU A 290 -2.01 16.66 23.90
C LEU A 290 -1.11 17.01 25.10
N THR A 291 -1.64 17.69 26.13
CA THR A 291 -0.87 18.18 27.29
C THR A 291 -0.07 17.08 28.00
N HIS A 292 -0.65 15.89 28.13
CA HIS A 292 0.00 14.73 28.76
C HIS A 292 0.84 13.86 27.79
N ALA A 293 0.89 14.24 26.51
CA ALA A 293 1.64 13.55 25.46
C ALA A 293 2.75 14.45 24.90
N PRO A 294 3.88 14.64 25.62
CA PRO A 294 4.87 15.67 25.30
C PRO A 294 5.50 15.49 23.91
N THR A 295 5.63 14.26 23.40
CA THR A 295 6.10 13.98 22.04
C THR A 295 5.15 14.52 20.97
N HIS A 296 3.84 14.37 21.17
CA HIS A 296 2.82 14.81 20.22
C HIS A 296 2.56 16.31 20.31
N LEU A 297 2.62 16.87 21.52
CA LEU A 297 2.61 18.32 21.73
C LEU A 297 3.81 18.98 21.03
N ALA A 298 5.00 18.38 21.14
CA ALA A 298 6.19 18.86 20.44
C ALA A 298 6.00 18.88 18.91
N ALA A 299 5.37 17.84 18.34
CA ALA A 299 5.07 17.78 16.91
C ALA A 299 4.09 18.90 16.47
N LEU A 300 3.07 19.20 17.28
CA LEU A 300 2.15 20.32 17.04
C LEU A 300 2.89 21.67 17.07
N LEU A 301 3.69 21.93 18.11
CA LEU A 301 4.46 23.17 18.25
C LEU A 301 5.50 23.32 17.13
N GLY A 302 6.17 22.24 16.76
CA GLY A 302 7.16 22.20 15.69
C GLY A 302 6.60 22.55 14.30
N ALA A 303 5.31 22.29 14.08
CA ALA A 303 4.60 22.66 12.84
C ALA A 303 4.23 24.15 12.74
N LEU A 304 4.38 24.92 13.83
CA LEU A 304 4.06 26.35 13.90
C LEU A 304 5.30 27.25 13.83
N PRO A 305 5.14 28.53 13.41
CA PRO A 305 6.21 29.52 13.51
C PRO A 305 6.68 29.70 14.96
N PRO A 306 7.99 29.97 15.21
CA PRO A 306 8.52 30.12 16.57
C PRO A 306 7.78 31.12 17.47
N ALA A 307 7.23 32.20 16.89
CA ALA A 307 6.51 33.24 17.62
C ALA A 307 5.22 32.75 18.30
N GLU A 308 4.54 31.74 17.74
CA GLU A 308 3.26 31.23 18.29
C GLU A 308 3.46 30.12 19.35
N ARG A 309 4.67 29.55 19.44
CA ARG A 309 4.90 28.32 20.22
C ARG A 309 4.86 28.56 21.73
N GLY A 310 5.36 29.70 22.20
CA GLY A 310 5.40 30.04 23.62
C GLY A 310 4.01 30.16 24.22
N ASP A 311 3.14 30.97 23.59
CA ASP A 311 1.76 31.19 24.03
C ASP A 311 0.93 29.91 23.99
N LEU A 312 1.09 29.09 22.93
CA LEU A 312 0.35 27.84 22.81
C LEU A 312 0.82 26.80 23.85
N PHE A 313 2.12 26.76 24.15
CA PHE A 313 2.66 25.92 25.22
C PHE A 313 2.13 26.36 26.60
N ALA A 314 2.15 27.66 26.89
CA ALA A 314 1.60 28.21 28.13
C ALA A 314 0.12 27.87 28.28
N HIS A 315 -0.66 27.97 27.20
CA HIS A 315 -2.07 27.57 27.19
C HIS A 315 -2.27 26.09 27.48
N ALA A 316 -1.48 25.20 26.86
CA ALA A 316 -1.56 23.76 27.14
C ALA A 316 -1.24 23.43 28.61
N ARG A 317 -0.36 24.21 29.23
CA ARG A 317 0.11 23.99 30.61
C ARG A 317 -0.73 24.67 31.69
N ALA A 318 -1.72 25.50 31.34
CA ALA A 318 -2.43 26.34 32.29
C ALA A 318 -3.07 25.57 33.46
N GLU A 319 -3.51 24.33 33.24
CA GLU A 319 -4.21 23.50 34.23
C GLU A 319 -3.34 22.33 34.76
N THR A 320 -2.04 22.30 34.43
CA THR A 320 -1.12 21.23 34.88
C THR A 320 -0.23 21.72 36.00
N ASP A 321 -0.14 20.95 37.10
CA ASP A 321 0.85 21.20 38.15
C ASP A 321 2.27 21.22 37.56
N ALA A 322 2.95 22.35 37.70
CA ALA A 322 4.29 22.57 37.17
C ALA A 322 5.32 21.58 37.73
N ALA A 323 5.17 21.09 38.96
CA ALA A 323 6.09 20.10 39.53
C ALA A 323 5.97 18.72 38.85
N ARG A 324 4.76 18.37 38.41
CA ARG A 324 4.40 17.05 37.85
C ARG A 324 4.21 17.05 36.33
N ALA A 325 4.32 18.22 35.71
CA ALA A 325 4.17 18.40 34.27
C ALA A 325 5.06 17.41 33.47
N PRO A 326 4.46 16.52 32.64
CA PRO A 326 5.22 15.54 31.86
C PRO A 326 6.10 16.24 30.84
N TRP A 327 7.32 15.78 30.65
CA TRP A 327 8.27 16.42 29.74
C TRP A 327 8.98 15.37 28.89
N ASN A 328 9.53 15.82 27.77
CA ASN A 328 10.49 15.05 26.99
C ASN A 328 11.47 16.00 26.27
N GLU A 329 12.54 15.45 25.71
CA GLU A 329 13.54 16.25 24.99
C GLU A 329 12.97 16.89 23.71
N ALA A 330 12.11 16.17 22.97
CA ALA A 330 11.51 16.70 21.73
C ALA A 330 10.69 17.99 21.96
N LEU A 331 10.09 18.13 23.15
CA LEU A 331 9.38 19.35 23.54
C LEU A 331 10.35 20.51 23.78
N LEU A 332 11.46 20.29 24.47
CA LEU A 332 12.48 21.32 24.69
C LEU A 332 13.11 21.83 23.38
N GLU A 333 13.30 20.93 22.40
CA GLU A 333 13.82 21.25 21.07
C GLU A 333 12.98 22.29 20.32
N VAL A 334 11.66 22.22 20.42
CA VAL A 334 10.75 23.08 19.65
C VAL A 334 10.40 24.40 20.34
N LEU A 335 10.58 24.49 21.67
CA LEU A 335 10.22 25.66 22.46
C LEU A 335 11.10 26.90 22.12
N PRO A 336 10.54 28.13 22.21
CA PRO A 336 11.33 29.37 22.14
C PRO A 336 12.35 29.46 23.27
N HIS A 337 13.43 30.25 23.09
CA HIS A 337 14.54 30.30 24.05
C HIS A 337 14.09 30.59 25.50
N PRO A 338 13.28 31.62 25.80
CA PRO A 338 12.93 31.93 27.20
C PRO A 338 12.16 30.79 27.87
N THR A 339 11.18 30.20 27.17
CA THR A 339 10.37 29.09 27.67
C THR A 339 11.19 27.81 27.83
N ARG A 340 12.08 27.52 26.86
CA ARG A 340 13.01 26.39 26.92
C ARG A 340 13.94 26.49 28.12
N HIS A 341 14.53 27.66 28.35
CA HIS A 341 15.45 27.89 29.47
C HIS A 341 14.73 27.71 30.82
N ALA A 342 13.51 28.26 30.97
CA ALA A 342 12.71 28.09 32.17
C ALA A 342 12.36 26.62 32.44
N GLU A 343 11.89 25.89 31.43
CA GLU A 343 11.57 24.47 31.55
C GLU A 343 12.81 23.61 31.82
N ALA A 344 13.95 23.91 31.18
CA ALA A 344 15.20 23.20 31.42
C ALA A 344 15.66 23.34 32.88
N ARG A 345 15.64 24.57 33.43
CA ARG A 345 15.97 24.81 34.85
C ARG A 345 15.00 24.06 35.78
N ARG A 346 13.70 24.06 35.48
CA ARG A 346 12.68 23.31 36.24
C ARG A 346 12.96 21.80 36.25
N ILE A 347 13.24 21.21 35.08
CA ILE A 347 13.48 19.77 34.96
C ILE A 347 14.79 19.39 35.66
N LEU A 348 15.85 20.19 35.52
CA LEU A 348 17.14 19.98 36.20
C LEU A 348 17.06 20.15 37.74
N ALA A 349 16.03 20.81 38.25
CA ALA A 349 15.80 20.94 39.69
C ALA A 349 15.19 19.69 40.33
N ARG A 350 14.66 18.74 39.53
CA ARG A 350 14.05 17.51 40.05
C ARG A 350 15.10 16.56 40.62
N GLU A 351 14.76 15.89 41.72
CA GLU A 351 15.68 14.99 42.42
C GLU A 351 16.08 13.77 41.58
N ASP A 352 15.14 13.18 40.83
CA ASP A 352 15.39 12.07 39.89
C ASP A 352 16.43 12.44 38.82
N ILE A 353 16.43 13.70 38.36
CA ILE A 353 17.39 14.21 37.38
C ILE A 353 18.73 14.60 38.00
N ARG A 354 18.73 15.11 39.24
CA ARG A 354 19.97 15.40 39.96
C ARG A 354 20.75 14.14 40.34
N ALA A 355 20.03 13.04 40.63
CA ALA A 355 20.63 11.75 40.92
C ALA A 355 21.28 11.11 39.67
N ASP A 356 20.69 11.30 38.48
CA ASP A 356 21.24 10.82 37.20
C ASP A 356 22.15 11.87 36.54
N ARG A 357 23.45 11.76 36.81
CA ARG A 357 24.49 12.66 36.28
C ARG A 357 24.50 12.73 34.75
N LEU A 358 24.31 11.62 34.05
CA LEU A 358 24.36 11.57 32.59
C LEU A 358 23.14 12.29 31.99
N ARG A 359 21.96 12.05 32.55
CA ARG A 359 20.71 12.71 32.11
C ARG A 359 20.72 14.20 32.42
N GLY A 360 21.20 14.61 33.59
CA GLY A 360 21.40 16.02 33.95
C GLY A 360 22.32 16.75 32.97
N ARG A 361 23.43 16.13 32.54
CA ARG A 361 24.35 16.72 31.55
C ARG A 361 23.69 16.89 30.17
N ARG A 362 22.97 15.88 29.68
CA ARG A 362 22.23 16.00 28.40
C ARG A 362 21.21 17.15 28.45
N LEU A 363 20.49 17.27 29.56
CA LEU A 363 19.47 18.31 29.75
C LEU A 363 20.07 19.71 29.93
N SER A 364 21.31 19.82 30.40
CA SER A 364 22.03 21.09 30.48
C SER A 364 22.24 21.74 29.11
N ALA A 365 22.14 20.98 28.01
CA ALA A 365 22.16 21.53 26.65
C ALA A 365 21.05 22.56 26.38
N TYR A 366 19.93 22.47 27.11
CA TYR A 366 18.76 23.33 26.92
C TYR A 366 18.79 24.61 27.78
N LEU A 367 19.86 24.85 28.54
CA LEU A 367 20.09 26.08 29.31
C LEU A 367 20.63 27.23 28.41
N PRO A 368 20.68 28.48 28.93
CA PRO A 368 21.48 29.54 28.33
C PRO A 368 22.95 29.09 28.19
N PHE A 369 23.58 29.43 27.07
CA PHE A 369 24.94 28.95 26.77
C PHE A 369 25.96 29.35 27.86
N ASP A 370 25.86 30.56 28.41
CA ASP A 370 26.78 31.05 29.45
C ASP A 370 26.60 30.32 30.79
N GLU A 371 25.41 29.79 31.08
CA GLU A 371 25.14 28.93 32.25
C GLU A 371 25.60 27.49 32.00
N ALA A 372 25.34 26.95 30.81
CA ALA A 372 25.62 25.56 30.46
C ALA A 372 27.11 25.29 30.26
N ARG A 373 27.83 26.23 29.64
CA ARG A 373 29.21 26.07 29.21
C ARG A 373 30.16 25.64 30.34
N PRO A 374 30.27 26.34 31.49
CA PRO A 374 31.20 25.93 32.54
C PRO A 374 30.91 24.52 33.06
N LEU A 375 29.62 24.18 33.24
CA LEU A 375 29.17 22.86 33.69
C LEU A 375 29.55 21.75 32.71
N LEU A 376 29.36 21.99 31.41
CA LEU A 376 29.61 21.01 30.35
C LEU A 376 31.10 20.87 30.02
N GLU A 377 31.87 21.97 30.06
CA GLU A 377 33.33 21.92 29.89
C GLU A 377 34.02 21.20 31.06
N GLU A 378 33.52 21.33 32.28
CA GLU A 378 33.99 20.56 33.43
C GLU A 378 33.64 19.07 33.27
N ALA A 379 32.39 18.76 32.95
CA ALA A 379 31.93 17.38 32.73
C ALA A 379 32.67 16.68 31.57
N ALA A 380 33.07 17.42 30.54
CA ALA A 380 33.84 16.90 29.41
C ALA A 380 35.29 16.50 29.76
N ARG A 381 35.77 16.80 30.98
CA ARG A 381 37.09 16.34 31.49
C ARG A 381 37.02 15.00 32.24
N SER A 382 35.85 14.36 32.27
CA SER A 382 35.68 13.06 32.92
C SER A 382 36.66 12.01 32.34
N PRO A 383 37.21 11.10 33.16
CA PRO A 383 37.98 9.97 32.64
C PRO A 383 37.07 8.97 31.90
N ASP A 384 35.76 8.96 32.17
CA ASP A 384 34.78 8.10 31.54
C ASP A 384 34.37 8.62 30.14
N ALA A 385 34.50 7.76 29.13
CA ALA A 385 34.29 8.14 27.74
C ALA A 385 32.81 8.44 27.42
N GLU A 386 31.86 7.74 28.03
CA GLU A 386 30.42 7.98 27.81
C GLU A 386 30.00 9.33 28.40
N GLU A 387 30.48 9.61 29.61
CA GLU A 387 30.32 10.88 30.31
C GLU A 387 30.90 12.07 29.52
N ARG A 388 32.11 11.92 28.97
CA ARG A 388 32.71 12.94 28.09
C ARG A 388 31.89 13.15 26.82
N ALA A 389 31.52 12.05 26.15
CA ALA A 389 30.75 12.09 24.91
C ALA A 389 29.42 12.84 25.12
N ALA A 390 28.70 12.53 26.20
CA ALA A 390 27.45 13.20 26.55
C ALA A 390 27.62 14.70 26.80
N ALA A 391 28.68 15.11 27.53
CA ALA A 391 28.97 16.50 27.81
C ALA A 391 29.36 17.29 26.54
N LEU A 392 30.18 16.71 25.67
CA LEU A 392 30.60 17.32 24.40
C LEU A 392 29.45 17.45 23.40
N HIS A 393 28.58 16.43 23.32
CA HIS A 393 27.32 16.51 22.57
C HIS A 393 26.46 17.66 23.08
N ALA A 394 26.23 17.71 24.41
CA ALA A 394 25.41 18.71 25.05
C ALA A 394 25.96 20.14 24.84
N LEU A 395 27.28 20.33 24.91
CA LEU A 395 27.92 21.63 24.69
C LEU A 395 27.69 22.14 23.26
N THR A 396 27.93 21.27 22.29
CA THR A 396 27.76 21.58 20.86
C THR A 396 26.29 21.84 20.54
N HIS A 397 25.40 21.00 21.06
CA HIS A 397 23.96 21.13 20.89
C HIS A 397 23.43 22.43 21.55
N CYS A 398 23.92 22.78 22.74
CA CYS A 398 23.59 24.02 23.44
C CYS A 398 23.92 25.26 22.61
N ALA A 399 25.13 25.30 22.04
CA ALA A 399 25.55 26.38 21.16
C ALA A 399 24.63 26.52 19.93
N GLY A 400 24.28 25.39 19.30
CA GLY A 400 23.35 25.34 18.18
C GLY A 400 21.95 25.83 18.54
N LEU A 401 21.42 25.36 19.67
CA LEU A 401 20.11 25.71 20.20
C LEU A 401 19.98 27.20 20.55
N ASN A 402 21.03 27.81 21.10
CA ASN A 402 21.07 29.23 21.45
C ASN A 402 21.45 30.13 20.26
N ARG A 403 21.92 29.55 19.15
CA ARG A 403 22.50 30.25 17.97
C ARG A 403 23.65 31.19 18.34
N ARG A 404 24.36 30.88 19.42
CA ARG A 404 25.46 31.66 20.00
C ARG A 404 26.43 30.69 20.66
N GLY A 405 27.71 31.07 20.73
CA GLY A 405 28.72 30.25 21.41
C GLY A 405 29.30 29.10 20.59
N ILE A 406 28.98 28.97 19.29
CA ILE A 406 29.51 27.88 18.46
C ILE A 406 31.03 27.95 18.33
N GLY A 407 31.62 29.16 18.21
CA GLY A 407 33.06 29.35 18.15
C GLY A 407 33.77 28.82 19.40
N PRO A 408 33.41 29.30 20.62
CA PRO A 408 33.90 28.74 21.87
C PRO A 408 33.69 27.22 22.00
N ALA A 409 32.54 26.69 21.59
CA ALA A 409 32.27 25.25 21.62
C ALA A 409 33.19 24.46 20.68
N ILE A 410 33.36 24.90 19.42
CA ILE A 410 34.30 24.30 18.45
C ILE A 410 35.72 24.35 18.98
N ALA A 411 36.14 25.49 19.53
CA ALA A 411 37.47 25.67 20.10
C ALA A 411 37.73 24.69 21.26
N PHE A 412 36.74 24.48 22.14
CA PHE A 412 36.84 23.50 23.21
C PHE A 412 36.88 22.06 22.68
N CYS A 413 36.04 21.75 21.69
CA CYS A 413 35.96 20.44 21.06
C CYS A 413 37.23 20.04 20.28
N GLN A 414 38.19 20.95 20.02
CA GLN A 414 39.47 20.56 19.40
C GLN A 414 40.22 19.47 20.19
N LYS A 415 39.95 19.33 21.49
CA LYS A 415 40.56 18.32 22.36
C LYS A 415 40.20 16.87 22.02
N ILE A 416 39.20 16.65 21.15
CA ILE A 416 38.74 15.29 20.77
C ILE A 416 39.64 14.58 19.75
N GLU A 417 40.74 15.20 19.32
CA GLU A 417 41.69 14.67 18.33
C GLU A 417 42.07 13.20 18.62
N ASN A 418 42.51 12.94 19.85
CA ASN A 418 42.99 11.63 20.29
C ASN A 418 41.94 10.81 21.06
N ASP A 419 40.66 11.22 21.01
CA ASP A 419 39.57 10.50 21.68
C ASP A 419 39.15 9.23 20.90
N GLN A 420 38.24 8.42 21.44
CA GLN A 420 37.70 7.26 20.70
C GLN A 420 36.52 7.68 19.79
N ASP A 421 36.23 6.93 18.72
CA ASP A 421 35.16 7.29 17.77
C ASP A 421 33.79 7.56 18.43
N PRO A 422 33.31 6.83 19.46
CA PRO A 422 32.04 7.18 20.12
C PRO A 422 32.00 8.60 20.70
N VAL A 423 33.13 9.12 21.20
CA VAL A 423 33.24 10.49 21.74
C VAL A 423 33.24 11.51 20.61
N ARG A 424 34.01 11.26 19.54
CA ARG A 424 34.00 12.12 18.34
C ARG A 424 32.63 12.15 17.66
N LEU A 425 32.01 10.99 17.49
CA LEU A 425 30.68 10.80 16.93
C LEU A 425 29.65 11.66 17.66
N ALA A 426 29.72 11.74 19.00
CA ALA A 426 28.80 12.53 19.79
C ALA A 426 28.84 14.03 19.42
N VAL A 427 30.01 14.60 19.18
CA VAL A 427 30.17 15.98 18.66
C VAL A 427 29.63 16.09 17.25
N TYR A 428 30.02 15.17 16.37
CA TYR A 428 29.61 15.18 14.97
C TYR A 428 28.11 14.96 14.78
N GLN A 429 27.42 14.28 15.70
CA GLN A 429 25.96 14.15 15.70
C GLN A 429 25.24 15.47 16.06
N ALA A 430 25.87 16.34 16.84
CA ALA A 430 25.30 17.62 17.26
C ALA A 430 25.49 18.72 16.19
N LEU A 431 26.64 18.76 15.50
CA LEU A 431 26.94 19.82 14.53
C LEU A 431 25.87 19.97 13.41
N PRO A 432 25.38 18.90 12.75
CA PRO A 432 24.34 19.01 11.71
C PRO A 432 22.97 19.44 12.24
N LYS A 433 22.75 19.45 13.56
CA LYS A 433 21.53 19.98 14.19
C LYS A 433 21.62 21.49 14.41
N CYS A 434 22.83 22.06 14.38
CA CYS A 434 23.04 23.51 14.47
C CYS A 434 22.52 24.18 13.18
N PRO A 435 21.83 25.32 13.28
CA PRO A 435 21.41 26.03 12.08
C PRO A 435 22.65 26.56 11.34
N PRO A 436 22.72 26.45 10.00
CA PRO A 436 23.93 26.81 9.24
C PRO A 436 24.41 28.25 9.47
N ASN A 437 23.49 29.17 9.74
CA ASN A 437 23.81 30.57 10.02
C ASN A 437 24.42 30.82 11.42
N ALA A 438 24.52 29.80 12.27
CA ALA A 438 25.29 29.89 13.50
C ALA A 438 26.80 29.89 13.22
N PHE A 439 27.24 29.24 12.13
CA PHE A 439 28.63 29.21 11.71
C PHE A 439 28.98 30.49 10.93
N MET A 440 30.10 31.14 11.29
CA MET A 440 30.64 32.28 10.57
C MET A 440 31.97 31.90 9.90
N ASP A 441 32.36 32.65 8.87
CA ASP A 441 33.63 32.41 8.16
C ASP A 441 34.83 32.41 9.12
N ALA A 442 34.81 33.23 10.18
CA ALA A 442 35.84 33.25 11.21
C ALA A 442 36.09 31.91 11.94
N GLN A 443 35.14 30.95 11.90
CA GLN A 443 35.31 29.61 12.47
C GLN A 443 35.60 28.53 11.42
N ALA A 444 35.75 28.88 10.14
CA ALA A 444 35.88 27.92 9.04
C ALA A 444 37.09 26.99 9.23
N ASP A 445 38.26 27.55 9.55
CA ASP A 445 39.49 26.78 9.72
C ASP A 445 39.42 25.84 10.93
N ASP A 446 38.89 26.33 12.07
CA ASP A 446 38.72 25.52 13.28
C ASP A 446 37.70 24.40 13.05
N LEU A 447 36.60 24.67 12.32
CA LEU A 447 35.60 23.67 11.97
C LEU A 447 36.18 22.60 11.04
N PHE A 448 36.95 23.00 10.03
CA PHE A 448 37.61 22.06 9.13
C PHE A 448 38.61 21.18 9.86
N ARG A 449 39.42 21.75 10.77
CA ARG A 449 40.35 21.00 11.62
C ARG A 449 39.63 20.00 12.51
N LEU A 450 38.56 20.43 13.19
CA LEU A 450 37.77 19.59 14.09
C LEU A 450 37.22 18.35 13.36
N LEU A 451 36.66 18.54 12.18
CA LEU A 451 36.12 17.45 11.36
C LEU A 451 37.24 16.62 10.70
N GLY A 452 38.42 17.24 10.51
CA GLY A 452 39.67 16.64 10.05
C GLY A 452 40.08 15.40 10.84
N TYR A 453 39.91 15.45 12.16
CA TYR A 453 40.25 14.34 13.07
C TYR A 453 39.54 13.02 12.71
N ALA A 454 38.34 13.07 12.14
CA ALA A 454 37.66 11.87 11.67
C ALA A 454 38.34 11.22 10.45
N PHE A 455 39.01 12.02 9.61
CA PHE A 455 39.69 11.50 8.43
C PHE A 455 41.07 10.91 8.77
N ASP A 456 41.71 11.42 9.82
CA ASP A 456 43.01 10.96 10.30
C ASP A 456 42.91 9.73 11.21
N ALA A 457 41.78 9.57 11.92
CA ALA A 457 41.55 8.46 12.84
C ALA A 457 41.19 7.14 12.12
N ARG A 458 41.86 6.04 12.49
CA ARG A 458 41.62 4.70 11.92
C ARG A 458 40.30 4.07 12.35
N ASP A 459 39.81 4.41 13.55
CA ASP A 459 38.60 3.86 14.17
C ASP A 459 37.30 4.58 13.75
N THR A 460 37.38 5.53 12.81
CA THR A 460 36.22 6.30 12.34
C THR A 460 35.10 5.43 11.77
N SER A 461 33.92 5.51 12.40
CA SER A 461 32.74 4.74 11.99
C SER A 461 32.04 5.33 10.75
N TRP A 462 31.17 4.51 10.14
CA TRP A 462 30.29 4.97 9.07
C TRP A 462 29.30 6.05 9.56
N GLN A 463 28.82 5.94 10.80
CA GLN A 463 27.93 6.92 11.43
C GLN A 463 28.60 8.29 11.55
N THR A 464 29.88 8.33 11.92
CA THR A 464 30.67 9.58 11.95
C THR A 464 30.71 10.23 10.57
N ARG A 465 31.06 9.47 9.53
CA ARG A 465 31.11 9.98 8.15
C ARG A 465 29.76 10.51 7.67
N ALA A 466 28.66 9.81 7.98
CA ALA A 466 27.31 10.23 7.62
C ALA A 466 26.90 11.57 8.28
N CYS A 467 27.36 11.83 9.51
CA CYS A 467 27.13 13.11 10.18
C CYS A 467 27.91 14.25 9.51
N ILE A 468 29.18 14.03 9.17
CA ILE A 468 30.00 15.00 8.44
C ILE A 468 29.40 15.31 7.07
N GLU A 469 28.92 14.28 6.36
CA GLU A 469 28.20 14.44 5.09
C GLU A 469 26.97 15.35 5.26
N LYS A 470 26.13 15.08 6.25
CA LYS A 470 24.92 15.86 6.52
C LYS A 470 25.23 17.34 6.81
N LEU A 471 26.25 17.62 7.63
CA LEU A 471 26.70 18.99 7.91
C LEU A 471 27.22 19.67 6.64
N SER A 472 28.08 18.98 5.88
CA SER A 472 28.68 19.51 4.66
C SER A 472 27.62 19.90 3.64
N ILE A 473 26.58 19.07 3.46
CA ILE A 473 25.42 19.39 2.60
C ILE A 473 24.68 20.63 3.09
N SER A 474 24.45 20.73 4.40
CA SER A 474 23.70 21.84 5.00
C SER A 474 24.44 23.17 4.85
N LEU A 475 25.76 23.19 5.10
CA LEU A 475 26.62 24.36 4.89
C LEU A 475 26.71 24.73 3.42
N LEU A 476 26.91 23.75 2.53
CA LEU A 476 26.97 23.98 1.08
C LEU A 476 25.68 24.65 0.59
N GLN A 477 24.51 24.20 1.06
CA GLN A 477 23.21 24.77 0.69
C GLN A 477 23.03 26.19 1.22
N ALA A 478 23.37 26.44 2.50
CA ALA A 478 23.20 27.74 3.13
C ALA A 478 24.15 28.82 2.55
N HIS A 479 25.29 28.40 2.02
CA HIS A 479 26.30 29.30 1.44
C HIS A 479 26.38 29.22 -0.09
N ALA A 480 25.45 28.53 -0.75
CA ALA A 480 25.48 28.31 -2.20
C ALA A 480 25.44 29.60 -3.04
N THR A 481 24.86 30.67 -2.52
CA THR A 481 24.81 32.00 -3.17
C THR A 481 26.03 32.88 -2.87
N ARG A 482 26.94 32.41 -2.02
CA ARG A 482 28.18 33.08 -1.61
C ARG A 482 29.37 32.13 -1.83
N PRO A 483 29.73 31.78 -3.08
CA PRO A 483 30.78 30.80 -3.37
C PRO A 483 32.17 31.18 -2.85
N ASN A 484 32.39 32.48 -2.57
CA ASN A 484 33.65 33.00 -2.03
C ASN A 484 33.72 32.95 -0.49
N SER A 485 32.67 32.46 0.20
CA SER A 485 32.65 32.27 1.65
C SER A 485 33.60 31.13 2.05
N GLN A 486 34.36 31.32 3.14
CA GLN A 486 35.26 30.28 3.65
C GLN A 486 34.49 29.01 4.05
N LEU A 487 33.28 29.15 4.60
CA LEU A 487 32.41 28.02 4.93
C LEU A 487 31.95 27.22 3.71
N PHE A 488 31.78 27.87 2.55
CA PHE A 488 31.50 27.17 1.30
C PHE A 488 32.71 26.32 0.87
N SER A 489 33.92 26.87 0.97
CA SER A 489 35.17 26.14 0.70
C SER A 489 35.36 24.97 1.67
N VAL A 490 35.07 25.15 2.95
CA VAL A 490 35.12 24.08 3.96
C VAL A 490 34.15 22.95 3.63
N ALA A 491 32.88 23.26 3.35
CA ALA A 491 31.88 22.26 2.97
C ALA A 491 32.32 21.45 1.75
N LEU A 492 32.91 22.12 0.75
CA LEU A 492 33.45 21.45 -0.44
C LEU A 492 34.65 20.55 -0.12
N ASN A 493 35.58 21.04 0.70
CA ASN A 493 36.76 20.26 1.11
C ASN A 493 36.39 19.01 1.91
N LEU A 494 35.37 19.09 2.76
CA LEU A 494 34.83 17.93 3.50
C LEU A 494 34.19 16.90 2.57
N ILE A 495 33.39 17.34 1.59
CA ILE A 495 32.82 16.44 0.56
C ILE A 495 33.95 15.75 -0.23
N LYS A 496 35.02 16.49 -0.57
CA LYS A 496 36.20 15.93 -1.24
C LYS A 496 36.90 14.88 -0.37
N ALA A 497 37.07 15.15 0.93
CA ALA A 497 37.67 14.19 1.86
C ALA A 497 36.81 12.93 2.00
N LEU A 498 35.48 13.08 2.14
CA LEU A 498 34.53 11.96 2.19
C LEU A 498 34.55 11.13 0.90
N ALA A 499 34.56 11.78 -0.26
CA ALA A 499 34.60 11.09 -1.56
C ALA A 499 35.90 10.30 -1.79
N LYS A 500 37.02 10.71 -1.18
CA LYS A 500 38.29 9.95 -1.22
C LYS A 500 38.25 8.68 -0.36
N GLN A 501 37.51 8.70 0.75
CA GLN A 501 37.44 7.57 1.68
C GLN A 501 36.25 6.62 1.42
N SER A 502 35.23 7.07 0.69
CA SER A 502 33.99 6.31 0.45
C SER A 502 33.58 6.33 -1.01
N THR A 503 33.27 5.16 -1.56
CA THR A 503 32.71 4.97 -2.91
C THR A 503 31.20 5.25 -2.97
N HIS A 504 30.55 5.44 -1.82
CA HIS A 504 29.09 5.58 -1.68
C HIS A 504 28.72 6.87 -0.95
N LEU A 505 28.93 8.01 -1.60
CA LEU A 505 28.39 9.30 -1.14
C LEU A 505 27.11 9.60 -1.94
N TRP A 506 26.01 9.98 -1.26
CA TRP A 506 24.76 10.33 -1.93
C TRP A 506 24.37 11.77 -1.62
N LEU A 507 24.61 12.65 -2.59
CA LEU A 507 24.21 14.05 -2.53
C LEU A 507 22.93 14.26 -3.34
N GLU A 508 21.94 14.94 -2.78
CA GLU A 508 20.71 15.35 -3.50
C GLU A 508 20.66 16.88 -3.54
N LEU A 509 21.06 17.46 -4.67
CA LEU A 509 21.16 18.91 -4.88
C LEU A 509 20.13 19.43 -5.89
N GLU A 510 19.53 18.56 -6.71
CA GLU A 510 18.54 18.94 -7.72
C GLU A 510 17.41 19.79 -7.11
N HIS A 511 16.81 19.34 -6.01
CA HIS A 511 15.69 20.03 -5.37
C HIS A 511 16.08 20.85 -4.13
N ARG A 512 17.29 20.65 -3.59
CA ARG A 512 17.72 21.33 -2.35
C ARG A 512 18.55 22.60 -2.57
N LEU A 513 19.17 22.77 -3.73
CA LEU A 513 19.85 24.03 -4.05
C LEU A 513 18.84 25.08 -4.54
N PRO A 514 18.91 26.34 -4.08
CA PRO A 514 18.15 27.44 -4.67
C PRO A 514 18.37 27.51 -6.19
N ARG A 515 17.33 27.85 -6.96
CA ARG A 515 17.46 28.06 -8.41
C ARG A 515 18.45 29.18 -8.69
N GLY A 516 19.37 28.99 -9.63
CA GLY A 516 20.46 29.92 -9.95
C GLY A 516 21.78 29.64 -9.20
N ALA A 517 21.74 28.92 -8.07
CA ALA A 517 22.94 28.61 -7.29
C ALA A 517 23.81 27.49 -7.87
N GLU A 518 23.33 26.77 -8.90
CA GLU A 518 24.11 25.73 -9.58
C GLU A 518 25.30 26.31 -10.34
N LYS A 519 25.16 27.50 -10.92
CA LYS A 519 26.21 28.11 -11.75
C LYS A 519 27.42 28.52 -10.89
N PRO A 520 27.27 29.32 -9.82
CA PRO A 520 28.38 29.64 -8.93
C PRO A 520 29.05 28.40 -8.31
N LEU A 521 28.26 27.36 -8.00
CA LEU A 521 28.77 26.09 -7.50
C LEU A 521 29.63 25.37 -8.55
N ILE A 522 29.16 25.29 -9.81
CA ILE A 522 29.90 24.66 -10.90
C ILE A 522 31.18 25.44 -11.20
N ASP A 523 31.13 26.78 -11.20
CA ASP A 523 32.29 27.65 -11.44
C ASP A 523 33.37 27.43 -10.36
N ALA A 524 32.98 27.35 -9.08
CA ALA A 524 33.91 27.06 -7.98
C ALA A 524 34.49 25.62 -8.05
N LEU A 525 33.69 24.66 -8.52
CA LEU A 525 34.10 23.27 -8.67
C LEU A 525 34.95 23.02 -9.92
N GLU A 526 34.86 23.87 -10.93
CA GLU A 526 35.47 23.63 -12.25
C GLU A 526 36.97 23.30 -12.16
N PRO A 527 37.83 24.09 -11.48
CA PRO A 527 39.25 23.80 -11.40
C PRO A 527 39.52 22.40 -10.81
N HIS A 528 38.73 22.03 -9.80
CA HIS A 528 38.85 20.76 -9.08
C HIS A 528 38.37 19.58 -9.91
N LEU A 529 37.24 19.74 -10.61
CA LEU A 529 36.72 18.71 -11.52
C LEU A 529 37.68 18.48 -12.69
N ARG A 530 38.30 19.54 -13.22
CA ARG A 530 39.32 19.45 -14.27
C ARG A 530 40.59 18.76 -13.77
N ASP A 531 41.15 19.17 -12.65
CA ASP A 531 42.35 18.56 -12.06
C ASP A 531 42.13 17.08 -11.71
N ALA A 532 41.01 16.74 -11.04
CA ALA A 532 40.68 15.35 -10.74
C ALA A 532 40.52 14.50 -12.01
N THR A 533 39.80 15.02 -13.01
CA THR A 533 39.63 14.33 -14.30
C THR A 533 40.96 14.19 -15.05
N GLN A 534 41.88 15.15 -14.95
CA GLN A 534 43.22 15.06 -15.53
C GLN A 534 44.05 13.96 -14.87
N ARG A 535 43.90 13.75 -13.57
CA ARG A 535 44.51 12.65 -12.80
C ARG A 535 43.75 11.32 -12.90
N GLU A 536 42.77 11.24 -13.80
CA GLU A 536 41.89 10.09 -14.01
C GLU A 536 41.05 9.68 -12.79
N ASP A 537 40.80 10.60 -11.85
CA ASP A 537 39.83 10.43 -10.76
C ASP A 537 38.48 11.06 -11.12
N TYR A 538 37.50 10.20 -11.38
CA TYR A 538 36.16 10.59 -11.85
C TYR A 538 35.09 10.55 -10.75
N ALA A 539 35.45 10.16 -9.52
CA ALA A 539 34.48 9.98 -8.44
C ALA A 539 33.69 11.27 -8.18
N LEU A 540 34.41 12.39 -8.11
CA LEU A 540 33.84 13.72 -7.87
C LEU A 540 32.91 14.15 -9.02
N LEU A 541 33.29 13.88 -10.27
CA LEU A 541 32.48 14.20 -11.45
C LEU A 541 31.15 13.44 -11.44
N PHE A 542 31.17 12.13 -11.18
CA PHE A 542 29.94 11.31 -11.17
C PHE A 542 29.03 11.65 -10.01
N LEU A 543 29.63 11.90 -8.83
CA LEU A 543 28.91 12.35 -7.66
C LEU A 543 28.12 13.63 -7.95
N PHE A 544 28.76 14.68 -8.47
CA PHE A 544 28.09 15.95 -8.75
C PHE A 544 27.11 15.88 -9.93
N ALA A 545 27.42 15.12 -10.98
CA ALA A 545 26.49 14.90 -12.08
C ALA A 545 25.18 14.23 -11.61
N ARG A 546 25.27 13.27 -10.68
CA ARG A 546 24.09 12.65 -10.03
C ARG A 546 23.39 13.63 -9.11
N ALA A 547 24.15 14.37 -8.29
CA ALA A 547 23.62 15.25 -7.27
C ALA A 547 22.80 16.41 -7.85
N LEU A 548 23.31 17.04 -8.91
CA LEU A 548 22.64 18.13 -9.62
C LEU A 548 21.47 17.63 -10.50
N GLY A 549 21.48 16.35 -10.86
CA GLY A 549 20.43 15.70 -11.64
C GLY A 549 20.15 16.46 -12.95
N ARG A 550 18.90 16.87 -13.17
CA ARG A 550 18.52 17.62 -14.38
C ARG A 550 19.27 18.94 -14.57
N ARG A 551 19.75 19.56 -13.49
CA ARG A 551 20.48 20.84 -13.55
C ARG A 551 21.89 20.68 -14.15
N ALA A 552 22.44 19.47 -14.17
CA ALA A 552 23.71 19.20 -14.83
C ALA A 552 23.61 19.05 -16.35
N TRP A 553 22.40 18.92 -16.92
CA TRP A 553 22.21 18.63 -18.35
C TRP A 553 22.71 19.75 -19.26
N ASP A 554 22.51 21.00 -18.84
CA ASP A 554 22.91 22.20 -19.59
C ASP A 554 24.27 22.77 -19.13
N ALA A 555 24.91 22.14 -18.13
CA ALA A 555 26.21 22.56 -17.62
C ALA A 555 27.35 22.09 -18.55
N GLU A 556 27.82 22.98 -19.42
CA GLU A 556 28.83 22.66 -20.45
C GLU A 556 30.08 21.99 -19.88
N ILE A 557 30.62 22.49 -18.76
CA ILE A 557 31.81 21.93 -18.10
C ILE A 557 31.56 20.47 -17.70
N ILE A 558 30.46 20.18 -16.99
CA ILE A 558 30.13 18.80 -16.57
C ILE A 558 29.93 17.90 -17.79
N GLN A 559 29.18 18.36 -18.79
CA GLN A 559 28.92 17.58 -20.00
C GLN A 559 30.19 17.32 -20.82
N SER A 560 31.13 18.27 -20.87
CA SER A 560 32.43 18.11 -21.53
C SER A 560 33.33 17.10 -20.82
N LEU A 561 33.37 17.15 -19.48
CA LEU A 561 34.14 16.23 -18.65
C LEU A 561 33.53 14.82 -18.70
N LEU A 562 32.20 14.68 -18.65
CA LEU A 562 31.53 13.40 -18.85
C LEU A 562 31.83 12.82 -20.24
N LYS A 563 31.78 13.64 -21.30
CA LYS A 563 32.17 13.23 -22.65
C LYS A 563 33.60 12.69 -22.69
N ARG A 564 34.55 13.34 -22.02
CA ARG A 564 35.94 12.85 -21.88
C ARG A 564 35.99 11.53 -21.10
N ALA A 565 35.29 11.45 -19.97
CA ALA A 565 35.21 10.28 -19.09
C ALA A 565 34.62 9.04 -19.78
N THR A 566 33.81 9.20 -20.84
CA THR A 566 33.35 8.06 -21.66
C THR A 566 34.49 7.27 -22.34
N ARG A 567 35.74 7.76 -22.28
CA ARG A 567 36.94 7.09 -22.78
C ARG A 567 37.84 6.54 -21.66
N ALA A 568 37.55 6.83 -20.39
CA ALA A 568 38.38 6.45 -19.25
C ALA A 568 38.50 4.93 -19.09
N LYS A 569 39.66 4.41 -18.66
CA LYS A 569 39.80 3.04 -18.17
C LYS A 569 39.81 3.06 -16.63
N PRO A 570 39.27 2.05 -15.93
CA PRO A 570 38.61 0.83 -16.42
C PRO A 570 37.15 1.05 -16.88
N ASP A 571 36.58 0.07 -17.57
CA ASP A 571 35.24 0.15 -18.20
C ASP A 571 34.07 0.57 -17.29
N PRO A 572 34.01 0.18 -16.00
CA PRO A 572 32.94 0.66 -15.09
C PRO A 572 32.85 2.19 -15.01
N ILE A 573 33.98 2.89 -15.11
CA ILE A 573 34.03 4.36 -15.14
C ILE A 573 33.40 4.87 -16.43
N ALA A 574 33.82 4.34 -17.58
CA ALA A 574 33.27 4.71 -18.88
C ALA A 574 31.75 4.44 -18.96
N HIS A 575 31.27 3.32 -18.42
CA HIS A 575 29.84 2.99 -18.39
C HIS A 575 29.06 4.04 -17.60
N THR A 576 29.53 4.37 -16.39
CA THR A 576 28.91 5.39 -15.54
C THR A 576 28.87 6.75 -16.23
N ALA A 577 29.98 7.15 -16.87
CA ALA A 577 30.07 8.39 -17.63
C ALA A 577 29.06 8.41 -18.79
N ILE A 578 28.95 7.30 -19.54
CA ILE A 578 28.01 7.18 -20.67
C ILE A 578 26.57 7.28 -20.17
N ASP A 579 26.19 6.58 -19.10
CA ASP A 579 24.82 6.65 -18.57
C ASP A 579 24.43 8.07 -18.16
N LEU A 580 25.34 8.78 -17.47
CA LEU A 580 25.13 10.18 -17.06
C LEU A 580 25.11 11.14 -18.26
N TRP A 581 25.98 10.90 -19.25
CA TRP A 581 26.05 11.72 -20.46
C TRP A 581 24.85 11.50 -21.39
N LEU A 582 24.21 10.33 -21.38
CA LEU A 582 23.01 10.05 -22.16
C LEU A 582 21.70 10.41 -21.44
N ALA A 583 21.78 10.95 -20.22
CA ALA A 583 20.59 11.23 -19.39
C ALA A 583 19.69 12.32 -19.97
N SER A 584 20.26 13.37 -20.60
CA SER A 584 19.50 14.47 -21.23
C SER A 584 18.75 13.99 -22.48
N PRO A 585 17.41 14.02 -22.50
CA PRO A 585 16.63 13.55 -23.66
C PRO A 585 16.89 14.34 -24.95
N GLN A 586 17.21 15.64 -24.86
CA GLN A 586 17.41 16.49 -26.04
C GLN A 586 18.68 16.12 -26.81
N THR A 587 19.77 15.80 -26.11
CA THR A 587 21.08 15.54 -26.71
C THR A 587 21.39 14.06 -26.88
N ARG A 588 20.62 13.18 -26.23
CA ARG A 588 20.83 11.72 -26.23
C ARG A 588 20.96 11.12 -27.62
N ASP A 589 20.15 11.59 -28.58
CA ASP A 589 20.15 11.02 -29.93
C ASP A 589 21.49 11.19 -30.66
N ALA A 590 21.96 12.42 -30.77
CA ALA A 590 23.26 12.74 -31.37
C ALA A 590 24.42 12.06 -30.62
N ARG A 591 24.33 11.96 -29.29
CA ARG A 591 25.34 11.32 -28.45
C ARG A 591 25.39 9.80 -28.64
N VAL A 592 24.25 9.14 -28.78
CA VAL A 592 24.19 7.69 -29.11
C VAL A 592 24.82 7.42 -30.47
N VAL A 593 24.50 8.22 -31.49
CA VAL A 593 25.13 8.12 -32.82
C VAL A 593 26.64 8.26 -32.71
N ALA A 594 27.11 9.29 -31.99
CA ALA A 594 28.54 9.52 -31.80
C ALA A 594 29.25 8.37 -31.06
N LEU A 595 28.60 7.73 -30.08
CA LEU A 595 29.16 6.57 -29.37
C LEU A 595 29.30 5.35 -30.28
N LEU A 596 28.27 5.04 -31.07
CA LEU A 596 28.27 3.90 -31.97
C LEU A 596 29.24 4.08 -33.14
N ALA A 597 29.34 5.29 -33.68
CA ALA A 597 30.32 5.62 -34.72
C ALA A 597 31.76 5.49 -34.21
N ARG A 598 32.00 5.82 -32.93
CA ARG A 598 33.31 5.69 -32.28
C ARG A 598 33.69 4.24 -32.03
N ASP A 599 32.76 3.45 -31.49
CA ASP A 599 32.97 2.04 -31.21
C ASP A 599 31.61 1.33 -31.16
N SER A 600 31.41 0.41 -32.11
CA SER A 600 30.15 -0.33 -32.29
C SER A 600 29.81 -1.22 -31.10
N SER A 601 30.79 -1.62 -30.27
CA SER A 601 30.56 -2.41 -29.07
C SER A 601 29.81 -1.66 -27.97
N ASN A 602 29.69 -0.32 -28.05
CA ASN A 602 28.85 0.48 -27.14
C ASN A 602 27.38 0.07 -27.18
N ILE A 603 26.92 -0.63 -28.23
CA ILE A 603 25.58 -1.21 -28.28
C ILE A 603 25.30 -2.18 -27.12
N ARG A 604 26.35 -2.75 -26.49
CA ARG A 604 26.22 -3.62 -25.31
C ARG A 604 25.64 -2.90 -24.10
N LEU A 605 25.78 -1.57 -24.03
CA LEU A 605 25.27 -0.76 -22.94
C LEU A 605 23.76 -0.59 -23.06
N ASN A 606 23.01 -0.93 -22.00
CA ASN A 606 21.56 -0.90 -22.02
C ASN A 606 20.99 0.50 -22.37
N ALA A 607 21.63 1.58 -21.91
CA ALA A 607 21.19 2.94 -22.24
C ALA A 607 21.30 3.27 -23.74
N VAL A 608 22.33 2.74 -24.41
CA VAL A 608 22.56 2.88 -25.86
C VAL A 608 21.59 1.98 -26.63
N PHE A 609 21.58 0.68 -26.31
CA PHE A 609 20.68 -0.29 -26.92
C PHE A 609 19.21 0.13 -26.81
N ALA A 610 18.72 0.51 -25.64
CA ALA A 610 17.33 0.88 -25.44
C ALA A 610 16.93 2.10 -26.27
N HIS A 611 17.85 3.05 -26.49
CA HIS A 611 17.61 4.20 -27.36
C HIS A 611 17.53 3.79 -28.84
N VAL A 612 18.48 2.98 -29.32
CA VAL A 612 18.47 2.43 -30.69
C VAL A 612 17.20 1.62 -30.93
N HIS A 613 16.89 0.68 -30.03
CA HIS A 613 15.73 -0.20 -30.11
C HIS A 613 14.39 0.56 -30.12
N ARG A 614 14.26 1.67 -29.38
CA ARG A 614 12.99 2.42 -29.24
C ARG A 614 12.86 3.66 -30.14
N ARG A 615 13.97 4.30 -30.55
CA ARG A 615 13.97 5.59 -31.26
C ARG A 615 14.74 5.59 -32.58
N ARG A 616 15.89 4.91 -32.65
CA ARG A 616 16.83 4.94 -33.79
C ARG A 616 17.04 3.55 -34.40
N GLN A 617 15.96 2.94 -34.87
CA GLN A 617 16.02 1.60 -35.46
C GLN A 617 16.83 1.55 -36.77
N ASP A 618 17.05 2.70 -37.41
CA ASP A 618 17.96 2.87 -38.55
C ASP A 618 19.41 2.45 -38.23
N LEU A 619 19.81 2.49 -36.94
CA LEU A 619 21.14 2.10 -36.49
C LEU A 619 21.27 0.61 -36.13
N LEU A 620 20.22 -0.20 -36.28
CA LEU A 620 20.25 -1.62 -35.87
C LEU A 620 21.01 -2.52 -36.84
N ASP A 621 20.97 -2.22 -38.14
CA ASP A 621 21.43 -3.13 -39.21
C ASP A 621 22.86 -3.66 -39.04
N PRO A 622 23.86 -2.87 -38.60
CA PRO A 622 25.21 -3.37 -38.36
C PRO A 622 25.26 -4.44 -37.25
N HIS A 623 24.32 -4.41 -36.31
CA HIS A 623 24.28 -5.27 -35.12
C HIS A 623 23.36 -6.49 -35.26
N LEU A 624 22.70 -6.64 -36.42
CA LEU A 624 21.83 -7.78 -36.74
C LEU A 624 22.49 -8.80 -37.67
N LYS A 625 23.80 -8.65 -37.91
CA LYS A 625 24.58 -9.57 -38.74
C LYS A 625 25.16 -10.68 -37.87
N ARG A 626 25.30 -11.90 -38.42
CA ARG A 626 25.98 -13.05 -37.78
C ARG A 626 27.51 -12.89 -37.79
N ARG A 627 27.99 -11.72 -37.36
CA ARG A 627 29.41 -11.39 -37.26
C ARG A 627 29.69 -10.93 -35.82
N PRO A 628 30.73 -11.47 -35.17
CA PRO A 628 31.15 -10.96 -33.87
C PRO A 628 31.48 -9.47 -33.95
N ILE A 629 31.10 -8.73 -32.91
CA ILE A 629 31.45 -7.32 -32.77
C ILE A 629 32.77 -7.25 -32.01
N LEU A 630 33.82 -6.73 -32.65
CA LEU A 630 35.08 -6.42 -32.00
C LEU A 630 35.06 -4.95 -31.57
N GLY A 631 35.37 -4.70 -30.30
CA GLY A 631 35.49 -3.35 -29.77
C GLY A 631 35.88 -3.37 -28.30
N ARG A 632 35.84 -2.21 -27.66
CA ARG A 632 36.25 -2.08 -26.27
C ARG A 632 35.46 -2.99 -25.33
N LEU A 633 34.15 -3.10 -25.52
CA LEU A 633 33.26 -3.84 -24.62
C LEU A 633 33.02 -5.28 -25.07
N MET A 634 33.61 -5.71 -26.18
CA MET A 634 33.33 -6.98 -26.83
C MET A 634 34.56 -7.58 -27.51
N SER A 635 34.87 -8.83 -27.18
CA SER A 635 36.10 -9.50 -27.62
C SER A 635 36.13 -9.92 -29.10
N GLY A 636 35.03 -9.80 -29.84
CA GLY A 636 34.92 -10.32 -31.20
C GLY A 636 34.99 -11.85 -31.32
N LYS A 637 34.93 -12.59 -30.20
CA LYS A 637 34.99 -14.07 -30.22
C LYS A 637 33.62 -14.73 -30.38
N THR A 638 32.56 -14.08 -29.90
CA THR A 638 31.18 -14.61 -29.95
C THR A 638 30.24 -13.61 -30.60
N VAL A 639 29.20 -14.14 -31.23
CA VAL A 639 28.12 -13.31 -31.80
C VAL A 639 27.33 -12.67 -30.66
N TYR A 640 27.17 -11.35 -30.70
CA TYR A 640 26.37 -10.63 -29.73
C TYR A 640 24.89 -10.72 -30.08
N LEU A 641 24.06 -11.14 -29.13
CA LEU A 641 22.63 -11.04 -29.28
C LEU A 641 22.11 -9.79 -28.57
N LEU A 642 21.41 -8.93 -29.31
CA LEU A 642 20.77 -7.74 -28.74
C LEU A 642 19.73 -8.15 -27.68
N PRO A 643 19.67 -7.48 -26.52
CA PRO A 643 18.76 -7.84 -25.43
C PRO A 643 17.32 -7.34 -25.66
N ALA A 644 16.83 -7.40 -26.91
CA ALA A 644 15.47 -7.04 -27.30
C ALA A 644 14.49 -8.14 -26.89
N ARG A 645 13.34 -7.77 -26.31
CA ARG A 645 12.31 -8.71 -25.84
C ARG A 645 10.91 -8.46 -26.44
N ASP A 646 10.62 -7.22 -26.80
CA ASP A 646 9.34 -6.76 -27.33
C ASP A 646 9.54 -5.55 -28.24
N GLY A 647 8.48 -4.85 -28.64
CA GLY A 647 8.59 -3.59 -29.38
C GLY A 647 8.98 -3.72 -30.86
N PHE A 648 9.02 -4.96 -31.38
CA PHE A 648 9.46 -5.28 -32.74
C PHE A 648 8.58 -4.71 -33.86
N PHE A 649 7.36 -4.26 -33.57
CA PHE A 649 6.53 -3.49 -34.52
C PHE A 649 7.22 -2.19 -35.00
N ARG A 650 8.24 -1.71 -34.29
CA ARG A 650 9.08 -0.56 -34.69
C ARG A 650 10.19 -0.94 -35.66
N TRP A 651 10.49 -2.23 -35.83
CA TRP A 651 11.59 -2.72 -36.66
C TRP A 651 11.05 -3.05 -38.05
N LEU A 652 11.86 -2.82 -39.09
CA LEU A 652 11.51 -3.20 -40.44
C LEU A 652 11.45 -4.73 -40.58
N PRO A 653 10.62 -5.30 -41.48
CA PRO A 653 10.55 -6.75 -41.68
C PRO A 653 11.90 -7.41 -41.91
N ARG A 654 12.78 -6.80 -42.73
CA ARG A 654 14.16 -7.30 -42.94
C ARG A 654 15.02 -7.31 -41.68
N GLN A 655 14.83 -6.36 -40.77
CA GLN A 655 15.54 -6.31 -39.48
C GLN A 655 15.06 -7.42 -38.55
N GLN A 656 13.74 -7.65 -38.53
CA GLN A 656 13.17 -8.75 -37.78
C GLN A 656 13.70 -10.10 -38.30
N ARG A 657 13.80 -10.29 -39.63
CA ARG A 657 14.36 -11.51 -40.24
C ARG A 657 15.84 -11.71 -39.87
N ALA A 658 16.65 -10.66 -39.93
CA ALA A 658 18.05 -10.74 -39.53
C ALA A 658 18.22 -11.12 -38.04
N PHE A 659 17.40 -10.55 -37.16
CA PHE A 659 17.43 -10.90 -35.72
C PHE A 659 16.90 -12.30 -35.43
N ARG A 660 15.88 -12.73 -36.17
CA ARG A 660 15.33 -14.08 -36.16
C ARG A 660 16.42 -15.11 -36.42
N ASP A 661 17.21 -14.91 -37.48
CA ASP A 661 18.28 -15.84 -37.86
C ASP A 661 19.39 -15.92 -36.79
N LEU A 662 19.66 -14.82 -36.09
CA LEU A 662 20.57 -14.80 -34.93
C LEU A 662 20.00 -15.58 -33.73
N ILE A 663 18.73 -15.39 -33.41
CA ILE A 663 18.05 -16.10 -32.33
C ILE A 663 18.03 -17.60 -32.62
N ASP A 664 17.64 -18.00 -33.84
CA ASP A 664 17.50 -19.40 -34.23
C ASP A 664 18.85 -20.14 -34.15
N ALA A 665 19.95 -19.45 -34.48
CA ALA A 665 21.29 -20.00 -34.30
C ALA A 665 21.62 -20.30 -32.82
N VAL A 666 21.18 -19.46 -31.88
CA VAL A 666 21.42 -19.68 -30.43
C VAL A 666 20.46 -20.72 -29.86
N ILE A 667 19.20 -20.76 -30.31
CA ILE A 667 18.24 -21.79 -29.87
C ILE A 667 18.74 -23.20 -30.25
N ASN A 668 19.38 -23.33 -31.42
CA ASN A 668 19.89 -24.60 -31.91
C ASN A 668 21.32 -24.94 -31.40
N ASP A 669 21.98 -24.04 -30.68
CA ASP A 669 23.31 -24.28 -30.10
C ASP A 669 23.19 -25.08 -28.79
N THR A 670 23.58 -26.36 -28.82
CA THR A 670 23.56 -27.24 -27.64
C THR A 670 24.59 -26.83 -26.58
N GLY A 671 25.58 -26.00 -26.92
CA GLY A 671 26.51 -25.39 -25.98
C GLY A 671 25.90 -24.22 -25.19
N ALA A 672 24.79 -23.63 -25.67
CA ALA A 672 24.06 -22.59 -24.95
C ALA A 672 23.20 -23.19 -23.83
N THR A 673 23.07 -22.46 -22.72
CA THR A 673 22.27 -22.95 -21.59
C THR A 673 20.80 -23.11 -21.96
N THR A 674 20.14 -24.15 -21.44
CA THR A 674 18.71 -24.41 -21.69
C THR A 674 17.83 -23.23 -21.29
N TRP A 675 18.22 -22.49 -20.25
CA TRP A 675 17.56 -21.24 -19.86
C TRP A 675 17.61 -20.18 -20.96
N THR A 676 18.78 -19.97 -21.58
CA THR A 676 18.95 -18.99 -22.66
C THR A 676 18.13 -19.40 -23.88
N ARG A 677 18.22 -20.68 -24.29
CA ARG A 677 17.49 -21.23 -25.44
C ARG A 677 15.98 -21.09 -25.25
N SER A 678 15.44 -21.52 -24.10
CA SER A 678 14.01 -21.39 -23.78
C SER A 678 13.52 -19.93 -23.66
N HIS A 679 14.33 -19.04 -23.09
CA HIS A 679 14.03 -17.60 -23.05
C HIS A 679 13.92 -17.01 -24.46
N LEU A 680 14.86 -17.35 -25.34
CA LEU A 680 14.93 -16.84 -26.70
C LEU A 680 13.78 -17.33 -27.59
N MET A 681 13.21 -18.51 -27.33
CA MET A 681 11.98 -18.95 -28.03
C MET A 681 10.81 -17.99 -27.80
N ARG A 682 10.70 -17.43 -26.58
CA ARG A 682 9.66 -16.44 -26.28
C ARG A 682 9.90 -15.12 -27.03
N VAL A 683 11.16 -14.71 -27.13
CA VAL A 683 11.57 -13.52 -27.90
C VAL A 683 11.31 -13.74 -29.39
N ARG A 684 11.68 -14.90 -29.91
CA ARG A 684 11.42 -15.34 -31.28
C ARG A 684 9.94 -15.26 -31.63
N ALA A 685 9.06 -15.75 -30.76
CA ALA A 685 7.61 -15.66 -30.99
C ALA A 685 7.04 -14.24 -30.95
N ALA A 686 7.71 -13.30 -30.27
CA ALA A 686 7.29 -11.91 -30.20
C ALA A 686 7.59 -11.11 -31.48
N LEU A 687 8.38 -11.66 -32.42
CA LEU A 687 8.61 -11.05 -33.74
C LEU A 687 7.35 -11.19 -34.61
N PRO A 688 6.77 -10.09 -35.11
CA PRO A 688 5.60 -10.14 -36.00
C PRO A 688 5.73 -11.02 -37.25
N ILE A 689 6.96 -11.22 -37.75
CA ILE A 689 7.22 -12.09 -38.91
C ILE A 689 7.17 -13.60 -38.62
N SER A 690 7.16 -14.00 -37.33
CA SER A 690 7.25 -15.39 -36.92
C SER A 690 5.98 -16.16 -37.29
N ARG A 691 6.15 -17.37 -37.82
CA ARG A 691 5.04 -18.24 -38.22
C ARG A 691 5.01 -19.53 -37.40
N LEU A 692 3.86 -20.17 -37.34
CA LEU A 692 3.65 -21.35 -36.49
C LEU A 692 4.46 -22.55 -36.96
N GLU A 693 4.56 -22.73 -38.28
CA GLU A 693 5.22 -23.86 -38.93
C GLU A 693 6.72 -23.90 -38.58
N GLU A 694 7.31 -22.74 -38.33
CA GLU A 694 8.73 -22.58 -37.94
C GLU A 694 9.01 -23.13 -36.52
N PHE A 695 7.99 -23.30 -35.66
CA PHE A 695 8.15 -23.80 -34.29
C PHE A 695 7.94 -25.30 -34.16
N VAL A 696 7.32 -25.96 -35.14
CA VAL A 696 6.91 -27.38 -35.08
C VAL A 696 8.12 -28.30 -34.84
N GLY A 697 9.27 -28.01 -35.46
CA GLY A 697 10.48 -28.80 -35.23
C GLY A 697 10.94 -28.77 -33.76
N TRP A 698 10.80 -27.63 -33.07
CA TRP A 698 11.19 -27.54 -31.67
C TRP A 698 10.19 -28.16 -30.71
N THR A 699 8.89 -28.22 -31.05
CA THR A 699 7.89 -28.90 -30.19
C THR A 699 8.13 -30.40 -30.12
N GLN A 700 8.81 -30.96 -31.12
CA GLN A 700 9.21 -32.37 -31.20
C GLN A 700 10.59 -32.66 -30.59
N SER A 701 11.26 -31.65 -30.02
CA SER A 701 12.56 -31.82 -29.38
C SER A 701 12.54 -32.89 -28.28
N ALA A 702 13.61 -33.70 -28.21
CA ALA A 702 13.87 -34.64 -27.12
C ALA A 702 14.13 -33.91 -25.78
N GLU A 703 14.65 -32.68 -25.84
CA GLU A 703 14.81 -31.83 -24.65
C GLU A 703 13.45 -31.26 -24.22
N ILE A 704 12.90 -31.79 -23.11
CA ILE A 704 11.57 -31.43 -22.60
C ILE A 704 11.40 -29.92 -22.44
N ILE A 705 12.40 -29.22 -21.89
CA ILE A 705 12.32 -27.77 -21.64
C ILE A 705 12.21 -26.99 -22.94
N ILE A 706 12.91 -27.41 -24.00
CA ILE A 706 12.84 -26.78 -25.33
C ILE A 706 11.48 -27.04 -25.95
N ALA A 707 10.99 -28.29 -25.93
CA ALA A 707 9.68 -28.64 -26.46
C ALA A 707 8.53 -27.88 -25.76
N GLU A 708 8.56 -27.80 -24.42
CA GLU A 708 7.58 -27.04 -23.64
C GLU A 708 7.67 -25.53 -23.91
N ALA A 709 8.89 -24.99 -24.03
CA ALA A 709 9.09 -23.59 -24.37
C ALA A 709 8.61 -23.26 -25.80
N ALA A 710 8.78 -24.18 -26.76
CA ALA A 710 8.23 -24.06 -28.11
C ALA A 710 6.70 -23.96 -28.09
N LEU A 711 6.04 -24.90 -27.42
CA LEU A 711 4.56 -24.94 -27.31
C LEU A 711 4.02 -23.66 -26.68
N HIS A 712 4.63 -23.22 -25.59
CA HIS A 712 4.22 -21.96 -24.96
C HIS A 712 4.44 -20.77 -25.89
N SER A 713 5.56 -20.72 -26.60
CA SER A 713 5.92 -19.62 -27.49
C SER A 713 5.02 -19.57 -28.73
N ALA A 714 4.62 -20.73 -29.27
CA ALA A 714 3.64 -20.82 -30.37
C ALA A 714 2.32 -20.11 -30.02
N SER A 715 1.83 -20.25 -28.77
CA SER A 715 0.63 -19.54 -28.30
C SER A 715 0.79 -18.02 -28.22
N ARG A 716 2.03 -17.50 -28.29
CA ARG A 716 2.38 -16.08 -28.14
C ARG A 716 2.68 -15.39 -29.47
N LEU A 717 2.61 -16.12 -30.59
CA LEU A 717 2.78 -15.57 -31.94
C LEU A 717 1.77 -14.45 -32.21
N ASP A 718 2.06 -13.64 -33.23
CA ASP A 718 1.17 -12.58 -33.69
C ASP A 718 -0.15 -13.13 -34.27
N ARG A 719 -0.17 -14.40 -34.70
CA ARG A 719 -1.38 -15.15 -35.12
C ARG A 719 -1.67 -16.29 -34.14
N PRO A 720 -2.09 -16.01 -32.90
CA PRO A 720 -2.13 -17.01 -31.84
C PRO A 720 -3.27 -18.03 -32.03
N ALA A 721 -4.34 -17.69 -32.75
CA ALA A 721 -5.46 -18.61 -32.99
C ALA A 721 -5.00 -19.90 -33.70
N HIS A 722 -4.03 -19.81 -34.61
CA HIS A 722 -3.52 -20.97 -35.35
C HIS A 722 -2.81 -21.98 -34.42
N ALA A 723 -2.30 -21.54 -33.27
CA ALA A 723 -1.64 -22.45 -32.33
C ALA A 723 -2.62 -23.38 -31.60
N ALA A 724 -3.93 -23.13 -31.65
CA ALA A 724 -4.92 -23.95 -30.94
C ALA A 724 -4.85 -25.44 -31.36
N ALA A 725 -4.82 -25.73 -32.66
CA ALA A 725 -4.73 -27.09 -33.19
C ALA A 725 -3.46 -27.81 -32.68
N LEU A 726 -2.29 -27.16 -32.81
CA LEU A 726 -1.02 -27.68 -32.31
C LEU A 726 -1.04 -27.95 -30.79
N LEU A 727 -1.62 -27.05 -29.99
CA LEU A 727 -1.74 -27.27 -28.55
C LEU A 727 -2.64 -28.46 -28.25
N CYS A 728 -3.72 -28.62 -29.01
CA CYS A 728 -4.65 -29.75 -28.88
C CYS A 728 -3.98 -31.10 -29.13
N GLU A 729 -3.06 -31.21 -30.09
CA GLU A 729 -2.30 -32.46 -30.36
C GLU A 729 -1.53 -32.97 -29.13
N HIS A 730 -1.13 -32.08 -28.22
CA HIS A 730 -0.31 -32.43 -27.05
C HIS A 730 -1.09 -32.66 -25.75
N LEU A 731 -2.43 -32.57 -25.75
CA LEU A 731 -3.25 -32.62 -24.52
C LEU A 731 -3.30 -34.00 -23.83
N GLN A 732 -3.05 -35.10 -24.54
CA GLN A 732 -2.95 -36.44 -23.95
C GLN A 732 -1.51 -36.81 -23.54
N SER A 733 -0.53 -36.04 -24.00
CA SER A 733 0.89 -36.31 -23.73
C SER A 733 1.37 -35.80 -22.36
N SER A 734 2.62 -36.08 -21.98
CA SER A 734 3.28 -35.44 -20.82
C SER A 734 3.30 -33.91 -20.88
N ARG A 735 3.20 -33.32 -22.09
CA ARG A 735 3.25 -31.86 -22.35
C ARG A 735 1.91 -31.14 -22.15
N ALA A 736 0.83 -31.88 -21.82
CA ALA A 736 -0.49 -31.31 -21.54
C ALA A 736 -0.46 -30.16 -20.52
N ARG A 737 0.43 -30.27 -19.51
CA ARG A 737 0.64 -29.27 -18.46
C ARG A 737 1.15 -27.91 -18.95
N VAL A 738 1.63 -27.80 -20.18
CA VAL A 738 1.99 -26.52 -20.81
C VAL A 738 1.00 -26.18 -21.92
N ALA A 739 0.55 -27.18 -22.67
CA ALA A 739 -0.37 -26.98 -23.78
C ALA A 739 -1.69 -26.33 -23.34
N ILE A 740 -2.37 -26.90 -22.33
CA ILE A 740 -3.68 -26.39 -21.93
C ILE A 740 -3.62 -25.00 -21.29
N TYR A 741 -2.60 -24.72 -20.46
CA TYR A 741 -2.41 -23.39 -19.87
C TYR A 741 -2.02 -22.34 -20.92
N SER A 742 -1.47 -22.75 -22.05
CA SER A 742 -1.15 -21.86 -23.17
C SER A 742 -2.38 -21.54 -24.03
N MET A 743 -3.45 -22.35 -23.98
CA MET A 743 -4.67 -22.21 -24.78
C MET A 743 -5.44 -20.90 -24.54
N THR A 744 -5.31 -20.31 -23.35
CA THR A 744 -6.01 -19.04 -23.02
C THR A 744 -5.68 -17.92 -24.02
N ARG A 745 -4.43 -17.85 -24.52
CA ARG A 745 -4.03 -16.78 -25.44
C ARG A 745 -4.66 -16.96 -26.83
N PRO A 746 -4.56 -18.14 -27.51
CA PRO A 746 -5.33 -18.46 -28.71
C PRO A 746 -6.83 -18.20 -28.55
N ALA A 747 -7.45 -18.72 -27.49
CA ALA A 747 -8.88 -18.59 -27.23
C ALA A 747 -9.38 -17.13 -27.19
N ASN A 748 -8.53 -16.20 -26.72
CA ASN A 748 -8.85 -14.77 -26.72
C ASN A 748 -8.99 -14.14 -28.12
N TYR A 749 -8.42 -14.78 -29.15
CA TYR A 749 -8.38 -14.28 -30.53
C TYR A 749 -9.06 -15.22 -31.54
N MET A 750 -9.78 -16.23 -31.07
CA MET A 750 -10.64 -17.07 -31.89
C MET A 750 -12.07 -16.51 -31.93
N ALA A 751 -12.82 -16.79 -32.99
CA ALA A 751 -14.25 -16.53 -32.99
C ALA A 751 -14.93 -17.43 -31.93
N PRO A 752 -16.04 -16.99 -31.31
CA PRO A 752 -16.73 -17.79 -30.29
C PRO A 752 -17.14 -19.18 -30.76
N ALA A 753 -17.58 -19.31 -32.03
CA ALA A 753 -17.97 -20.59 -32.62
C ALA A 753 -16.77 -21.55 -32.78
N ASP A 754 -15.64 -21.05 -33.30
CA ASP A 754 -14.41 -21.86 -33.46
C ASP A 754 -13.87 -22.32 -32.10
N LEU A 755 -13.89 -21.42 -31.11
CA LEU A 755 -13.47 -21.77 -29.75
C LEU A 755 -14.40 -22.82 -29.14
N HIS A 756 -15.72 -22.69 -29.34
CA HIS A 756 -16.68 -23.69 -28.89
C HIS A 756 -16.36 -25.05 -29.50
N GLY A 757 -16.19 -25.14 -30.83
CA GLY A 757 -15.80 -26.37 -31.51
C GLY A 757 -14.52 -26.99 -30.92
N VAL A 758 -13.47 -26.18 -30.71
CA VAL A 758 -12.22 -26.67 -30.09
C VAL A 758 -12.44 -27.20 -28.67
N LEU A 759 -13.26 -26.54 -27.84
CA LEU A 759 -13.51 -26.99 -26.47
C LEU A 759 -14.38 -28.26 -26.44
N THR A 760 -15.36 -28.37 -27.34
CA THR A 760 -16.15 -29.60 -27.56
C THR A 760 -15.26 -30.76 -27.97
N ASP A 761 -14.39 -30.55 -28.96
CA ASP A 761 -13.44 -31.55 -29.44
C ASP A 761 -12.44 -31.97 -28.35
N ILE A 762 -12.06 -31.05 -27.46
CA ILE A 762 -11.22 -31.40 -26.31
C ILE A 762 -12.00 -32.33 -25.39
N LEU A 763 -13.24 -32.01 -25.03
CA LEU A 763 -14.03 -32.81 -24.08
C LEU A 763 -14.50 -34.16 -24.63
N GLY A 764 -14.62 -34.29 -25.96
CA GLY A 764 -14.97 -35.55 -26.62
C GLY A 764 -13.84 -36.58 -26.69
N ARG A 765 -12.62 -36.23 -26.25
CA ARG A 765 -11.47 -37.17 -26.29
C ARG A 765 -11.47 -38.11 -25.09
N GLU A 766 -11.14 -39.37 -25.36
CA GLU A 766 -10.90 -40.37 -24.32
C GLU A 766 -9.55 -40.11 -23.61
N HIS A 767 -9.41 -40.62 -22.38
CA HIS A 767 -8.15 -40.62 -21.61
C HIS A 767 -7.47 -39.24 -21.39
N LEU A 768 -8.26 -38.17 -21.26
CA LEU A 768 -7.72 -36.84 -20.92
C LEU A 768 -7.20 -36.77 -19.48
N LYS A 769 -6.13 -36.00 -19.28
CA LYS A 769 -5.62 -35.70 -17.95
C LYS A 769 -6.56 -34.77 -17.21
N ILE A 770 -6.71 -34.97 -15.89
CA ILE A 770 -7.52 -34.11 -15.00
C ILE A 770 -7.16 -32.62 -15.12
N THR A 771 -5.87 -32.31 -15.30
CA THR A 771 -5.41 -30.92 -15.50
C THR A 771 -5.96 -30.29 -16.78
N VAL A 772 -6.17 -31.08 -17.84
CA VAL A 772 -6.79 -30.58 -19.08
C VAL A 772 -8.27 -30.31 -18.82
N LEU A 773 -8.99 -31.29 -18.29
CA LEU A 773 -10.42 -31.18 -17.99
C LEU A 773 -10.73 -29.95 -17.13
N LYS A 774 -10.01 -29.77 -16.01
CA LYS A 774 -10.25 -28.65 -15.09
C LYS A 774 -10.01 -27.28 -15.76
N GLU A 775 -9.02 -27.20 -16.65
CA GLU A 775 -8.69 -25.95 -17.34
C GLU A 775 -9.66 -25.69 -18.49
N THR A 776 -10.16 -26.72 -19.17
CA THR A 776 -11.26 -26.61 -20.13
C THR A 776 -12.52 -26.03 -19.48
N MET A 777 -12.90 -26.48 -18.27
CA MET A 777 -14.03 -25.89 -17.52
C MET A 777 -13.83 -24.39 -17.21
N ARG A 778 -12.58 -24.00 -16.89
CA ARG A 778 -12.21 -22.60 -16.67
C ARG A 778 -12.24 -21.79 -17.97
N LEU A 779 -11.88 -22.38 -19.10
CA LEU A 779 -11.97 -21.74 -20.41
C LEU A 779 -13.44 -21.52 -20.81
N LEU A 780 -14.33 -22.51 -20.61
CA LEU A 780 -15.76 -22.38 -20.91
C LEU A 780 -16.41 -21.22 -20.13
N SER A 781 -16.14 -21.12 -18.83
CA SER A 781 -16.64 -19.99 -18.02
C SER A 781 -15.99 -18.65 -18.33
N ARG A 782 -14.72 -18.66 -18.74
CA ARG A 782 -13.99 -17.44 -19.10
C ARG A 782 -14.44 -16.83 -20.42
N PHE A 783 -14.93 -17.67 -21.35
CA PHE A 783 -15.38 -17.27 -22.68
C PHE A 783 -16.85 -17.66 -22.88
N PRO A 784 -17.78 -17.02 -22.15
CA PRO A 784 -19.19 -17.38 -22.20
C PRO A 784 -19.78 -17.13 -23.59
N SER A 785 -20.47 -18.15 -24.09
CA SER A 785 -21.43 -18.11 -25.20
C SER A 785 -22.58 -19.06 -24.83
N PRO A 786 -23.77 -18.95 -25.44
CA PRO A 786 -24.85 -19.90 -25.19
C PRO A 786 -24.38 -21.37 -25.30
N ASP A 787 -23.59 -21.67 -26.33
CA ASP A 787 -23.07 -23.03 -26.57
C ASP A 787 -22.00 -23.47 -25.55
N ASN A 788 -21.07 -22.58 -25.18
CA ASN A 788 -20.06 -22.90 -24.17
C ASN A 788 -20.66 -23.08 -22.76
N ILE A 789 -21.69 -22.29 -22.45
CA ILE A 789 -22.43 -22.40 -21.19
C ILE A 789 -23.22 -23.71 -21.17
N ALA A 790 -23.91 -24.05 -22.27
CA ALA A 790 -24.62 -25.32 -22.39
C ALA A 790 -23.66 -26.51 -22.22
N LEU A 791 -22.51 -26.48 -22.91
CA LEU A 791 -21.47 -27.51 -22.82
C LEU A 791 -20.89 -27.64 -21.40
N LEU A 792 -20.62 -26.52 -20.71
CA LEU A 792 -20.17 -26.54 -19.32
C LEU A 792 -21.20 -27.23 -18.41
N PHE A 793 -22.48 -26.89 -18.57
CA PHE A 793 -23.55 -27.43 -17.74
C PHE A 793 -23.83 -28.90 -18.03
N GLU A 794 -23.81 -29.30 -19.30
CA GLU A 794 -23.90 -30.70 -19.71
C GLU A 794 -22.75 -31.52 -19.13
N TYR A 795 -21.51 -31.06 -19.30
CA TYR A 795 -20.34 -31.76 -18.78
C TYR A 795 -20.40 -31.89 -17.25
N ALA A 796 -20.79 -30.82 -16.56
CA ALA A 796 -20.93 -30.83 -15.11
C ALA A 796 -22.04 -31.77 -14.58
N ARG A 797 -22.95 -32.29 -15.41
CA ARG A 797 -24.00 -33.25 -15.00
C ARG A 797 -23.52 -34.68 -14.83
N HIS A 798 -22.33 -35.03 -15.34
CA HIS A 798 -21.82 -36.40 -15.21
C HIS A 798 -21.56 -36.77 -13.73
N ASP A 799 -22.01 -37.95 -13.32
CA ASP A 799 -21.92 -38.40 -11.93
C ASP A 799 -20.49 -38.79 -11.52
N ALA A 800 -19.72 -39.35 -12.45
CA ALA A 800 -18.37 -39.87 -12.22
C ALA A 800 -17.24 -38.85 -12.52
N LEU A 801 -17.41 -37.58 -12.13
CA LEU A 801 -16.36 -36.57 -12.29
C LEU A 801 -15.30 -36.65 -11.19
N HIS A 802 -14.02 -36.46 -11.57
CA HIS A 802 -12.93 -36.33 -10.60
C HIS A 802 -13.10 -35.08 -9.70
N VAL A 803 -12.66 -35.18 -8.44
CA VAL A 803 -12.79 -34.13 -7.40
C VAL A 803 -12.36 -32.73 -7.89
N ASP A 804 -11.17 -32.62 -8.50
CA ASP A 804 -10.66 -31.34 -9.02
C ASP A 804 -11.47 -30.77 -10.18
N VAL A 805 -12.13 -31.63 -10.98
CA VAL A 805 -12.97 -31.20 -12.10
C VAL A 805 -14.30 -30.68 -11.56
N LYS A 806 -14.90 -31.34 -10.56
CA LYS A 806 -16.07 -30.83 -9.83
C LYS A 806 -15.79 -29.44 -9.25
N ILE A 807 -14.66 -29.27 -8.56
CA ILE A 807 -14.23 -27.96 -8.01
C ILE A 807 -14.08 -26.91 -9.12
N ALA A 808 -13.53 -27.28 -10.28
CA ALA A 808 -13.41 -26.36 -11.42
C ALA A 808 -14.78 -25.97 -12.01
N CYS A 809 -15.72 -26.92 -12.12
CA CYS A 809 -17.11 -26.64 -12.50
C CYS A 809 -17.79 -25.68 -11.50
N GLY A 810 -17.56 -25.86 -10.19
CA GLY A 810 -18.04 -24.94 -9.17
C GLY A 810 -17.45 -23.54 -9.26
N GLY A 811 -16.15 -23.45 -9.55
CA GLY A 811 -15.48 -22.17 -9.85
C GLY A 811 -16.04 -21.48 -11.09
N ALA A 812 -16.33 -22.25 -12.13
CA ALA A 812 -16.94 -21.78 -13.36
C ALA A 812 -18.38 -21.27 -13.12
N ALA A 813 -19.21 -22.04 -12.40
CA ALA A 813 -20.59 -21.70 -12.08
C ALA A 813 -20.71 -20.42 -11.23
N ARG A 814 -19.77 -20.15 -10.31
CA ARG A 814 -19.75 -18.90 -9.53
C ARG A 814 -19.62 -17.63 -10.39
N GLY A 815 -19.06 -17.73 -11.59
CA GLY A 815 -19.02 -16.62 -12.56
C GLY A 815 -20.35 -16.41 -13.30
N LEU A 816 -21.28 -17.36 -13.21
CA LEU A 816 -22.50 -17.45 -14.01
C LEU A 816 -23.79 -17.46 -13.14
N LEU A 817 -23.74 -16.91 -11.93
CA LEU A 817 -24.85 -16.92 -10.97
C LEU A 817 -26.14 -16.21 -11.44
N HIS A 818 -26.07 -15.47 -12.54
CA HIS A 818 -27.25 -14.92 -13.21
C HIS A 818 -28.08 -15.99 -13.95
N LEU A 819 -27.59 -17.23 -14.04
CA LEU A 819 -28.25 -18.39 -14.63
C LEU A 819 -28.62 -19.42 -13.57
N GLU A 820 -29.84 -19.94 -13.62
CA GLU A 820 -30.35 -20.89 -12.63
C GLU A 820 -29.58 -22.22 -12.63
N GLN A 821 -29.13 -22.68 -13.80
CA GLN A 821 -28.35 -23.90 -13.94
C GLN A 821 -26.99 -23.85 -13.21
N ALA A 822 -26.43 -22.63 -13.02
CA ALA A 822 -25.22 -22.46 -12.23
C ALA A 822 -25.47 -22.81 -10.75
N TRP A 823 -26.64 -22.43 -10.21
CA TRP A 823 -27.03 -22.77 -8.85
C TRP A 823 -27.21 -24.28 -8.65
N GLN A 824 -27.77 -24.99 -9.63
CA GLN A 824 -27.89 -26.44 -9.60
C GLN A 824 -26.53 -27.15 -9.48
N ILE A 825 -25.47 -26.60 -10.10
CA ILE A 825 -24.11 -27.11 -9.92
C ILE A 825 -23.62 -26.88 -8.49
N LEU A 826 -23.80 -25.68 -7.95
CA LEU A 826 -23.38 -25.35 -6.58
C LEU A 826 -24.15 -26.15 -5.52
N GLU A 827 -25.44 -26.41 -5.74
CA GLU A 827 -26.29 -27.24 -4.89
C GLU A 827 -25.78 -28.69 -4.85
N ARG A 828 -25.42 -29.27 -6.01
CA ARG A 828 -24.80 -30.60 -6.07
C ARG A 828 -23.44 -30.65 -5.38
N LEU A 829 -22.60 -29.64 -5.58
CA LEU A 829 -21.30 -29.53 -4.91
C LEU A 829 -21.41 -29.43 -3.39
N ALA A 830 -22.45 -28.75 -2.88
CA ALA A 830 -22.68 -28.61 -1.46
C ALA A 830 -23.17 -29.91 -0.80
N ALA A 831 -23.75 -30.83 -1.58
CA ALA A 831 -24.23 -32.14 -1.14
C ALA A 831 -23.24 -33.30 -1.46
N ASP A 832 -22.06 -32.99 -2.01
CA ASP A 832 -21.07 -33.99 -2.38
C ASP A 832 -20.45 -34.65 -1.13
N GLU A 833 -20.23 -35.96 -1.17
CA GLU A 833 -19.62 -36.71 -0.05
C GLU A 833 -18.13 -36.39 0.14
N ASN A 834 -17.46 -35.83 -0.89
CA ASN A 834 -16.04 -35.53 -0.81
C ASN A 834 -15.82 -34.17 -0.09
N PRO A 835 -15.06 -34.15 1.03
CA PRO A 835 -14.90 -32.94 1.84
C PRO A 835 -14.23 -31.79 1.08
N HIS A 836 -13.29 -32.08 0.17
CA HIS A 836 -12.59 -31.04 -0.59
C HIS A 836 -13.49 -30.33 -1.61
N VAL A 837 -14.51 -31.01 -2.12
CA VAL A 837 -15.51 -30.39 -3.01
C VAL A 837 -16.32 -29.36 -2.25
N VAL A 838 -16.85 -29.74 -1.09
CA VAL A 838 -17.68 -28.85 -0.26
C VAL A 838 -16.86 -27.67 0.27
N LEU A 839 -15.64 -27.92 0.75
CA LEU A 839 -14.72 -26.87 1.23
C LEU A 839 -14.43 -25.80 0.17
N SER A 840 -14.47 -26.17 -1.12
CA SER A 840 -14.23 -25.23 -2.23
C SER A 840 -15.29 -24.12 -2.34
N LEU A 841 -16.46 -24.29 -1.72
CA LEU A 841 -17.55 -23.31 -1.68
C LEU A 841 -17.41 -22.30 -0.54
N LEU A 842 -16.59 -22.59 0.48
CA LEU A 842 -16.66 -21.87 1.74
C LEU A 842 -15.86 -20.56 1.73
N ASN A 843 -14.87 -20.41 0.85
CA ASN A 843 -13.94 -19.28 0.82
C ASN A 843 -14.35 -18.15 -0.13
N GLU A 844 -15.64 -17.86 -0.23
CA GLU A 844 -16.15 -16.77 -1.07
C GLU A 844 -16.19 -15.42 -0.35
N ASP A 845 -16.02 -14.36 -1.15
CA ASP A 845 -16.20 -12.98 -0.70
C ASP A 845 -17.63 -12.54 -0.97
N VAL A 846 -18.40 -12.39 0.11
CA VAL A 846 -19.77 -11.91 0.13
C VAL A 846 -19.99 -10.58 -0.62
N ASN A 847 -18.94 -9.79 -0.89
CA ASN A 847 -19.02 -8.55 -1.67
C ASN A 847 -19.19 -8.73 -3.18
N ARG A 848 -19.05 -9.96 -3.66
CA ARG A 848 -19.19 -10.31 -5.08
C ARG A 848 -20.62 -10.64 -5.49
N PHE A 849 -21.54 -10.70 -4.53
CA PHE A 849 -22.91 -11.13 -4.71
C PHE A 849 -23.89 -9.97 -4.68
N SER A 850 -25.01 -10.12 -5.38
CA SER A 850 -26.22 -9.33 -5.09
C SER A 850 -26.77 -9.72 -3.71
N ALA A 851 -27.69 -8.94 -3.14
CA ALA A 851 -28.30 -9.27 -1.86
C ALA A 851 -29.05 -10.62 -1.89
N SER A 852 -29.80 -10.88 -2.96
CA SER A 852 -30.53 -12.14 -3.15
C SER A 852 -29.59 -13.33 -3.33
N ASP A 853 -28.56 -13.19 -4.17
CA ASP A 853 -27.59 -14.26 -4.40
C ASP A 853 -26.79 -14.54 -3.14
N ALA A 854 -26.47 -13.51 -2.35
CA ALA A 854 -25.78 -13.68 -1.09
C ALA A 854 -26.60 -14.51 -0.09
N ALA A 855 -27.91 -14.24 0.02
CA ALA A 855 -28.80 -15.00 0.90
C ALA A 855 -28.94 -16.47 0.44
N ARG A 856 -29.07 -16.70 -0.88
CA ARG A 856 -29.11 -18.05 -1.45
C ARG A 856 -27.80 -18.81 -1.22
N TYR A 857 -26.66 -18.15 -1.41
CA TYR A 857 -25.34 -18.74 -1.19
C TYR A 857 -25.07 -19.05 0.29
N LEU A 858 -25.50 -18.19 1.21
CA LEU A 858 -25.49 -18.51 2.64
C LEU A 858 -26.34 -19.76 2.94
N GLY A 859 -27.47 -19.95 2.25
CA GLY A 859 -28.23 -21.19 2.31
C GLY A 859 -27.42 -22.43 1.94
N LEU A 860 -26.55 -22.35 0.93
CA LEU A 860 -25.63 -23.43 0.55
C LEU A 860 -24.59 -23.70 1.64
N VAL A 861 -23.94 -22.65 2.13
CA VAL A 861 -22.93 -22.74 3.21
C VAL A 861 -23.54 -23.38 4.46
N ALA A 862 -24.77 -23.01 4.82
CA ALA A 862 -25.49 -23.58 5.95
C ALA A 862 -25.76 -25.08 5.78
N ARG A 863 -26.24 -25.51 4.60
CA ARG A 863 -26.52 -26.94 4.32
C ARG A 863 -25.27 -27.81 4.39
N ALA A 864 -24.12 -27.29 3.93
CA ALA A 864 -22.83 -27.97 4.04
C ALA A 864 -22.43 -28.29 5.50
N GLY A 865 -23.04 -27.62 6.48
CA GLY A 865 -22.81 -27.87 7.90
C GLY A 865 -23.26 -29.25 8.40
N GLY A 866 -24.13 -29.94 7.65
CA GLY A 866 -24.58 -31.31 7.94
C GLY A 866 -23.63 -32.41 7.45
N HIS A 867 -22.47 -32.04 6.88
CA HIS A 867 -21.53 -33.01 6.33
C HIS A 867 -20.88 -33.89 7.41
N ALA A 868 -20.65 -35.16 7.10
CA ALA A 868 -20.10 -36.16 8.05
C ALA A 868 -18.63 -35.87 8.45
N ASP A 869 -17.85 -35.26 7.55
CA ASP A 869 -16.44 -34.89 7.81
C ASP A 869 -16.30 -33.67 8.77
N PRO A 870 -15.55 -33.79 9.90
CA PRO A 870 -15.30 -32.70 10.84
C PRO A 870 -14.61 -31.47 10.24
N LEU A 871 -13.73 -31.65 9.25
CA LEU A 871 -13.00 -30.57 8.57
C LEU A 871 -13.98 -29.65 7.84
N VAL A 872 -15.01 -30.21 7.20
CA VAL A 872 -16.07 -29.44 6.53
C VAL A 872 -16.87 -28.64 7.55
N ARG A 873 -17.28 -29.25 8.66
CA ARG A 873 -18.04 -28.55 9.72
C ARG A 873 -17.27 -27.38 10.33
N ALA A 874 -15.97 -27.57 10.57
CA ALA A 874 -15.08 -26.51 11.04
C ALA A 874 -14.94 -25.39 9.99
N GLY A 875 -14.78 -25.76 8.71
CA GLY A 875 -14.75 -24.82 7.58
C GLY A 875 -16.03 -24.00 7.44
N VAL A 876 -17.21 -24.64 7.58
CA VAL A 876 -18.52 -23.99 7.51
C VAL A 876 -18.65 -23.00 8.67
N SER A 877 -18.31 -23.45 9.88
CA SER A 877 -18.37 -22.60 11.08
C SER A 877 -17.50 -21.35 10.93
N ALA A 878 -16.30 -21.48 10.39
CA ALA A 878 -15.43 -20.34 10.10
C ALA A 878 -15.95 -19.46 8.95
N ALA A 879 -16.64 -20.05 7.96
CA ALA A 879 -17.21 -19.31 6.85
C ALA A 879 -18.42 -18.47 7.25
N LEU A 880 -19.30 -18.97 8.11
CA LEU A 880 -20.52 -18.30 8.56
C LEU A 880 -20.26 -16.88 9.08
N GLY A 881 -19.14 -16.63 9.77
CA GLY A 881 -18.78 -15.29 10.25
C GLY A 881 -18.62 -14.25 9.13
N ARG A 882 -18.13 -14.66 7.95
CA ARG A 882 -18.06 -13.77 6.76
C ARG A 882 -19.44 -13.45 6.19
N TRP A 883 -20.38 -14.36 6.38
CA TRP A 883 -21.75 -14.26 5.87
C TRP A 883 -22.72 -13.67 6.90
N ALA A 884 -22.28 -13.44 8.14
CA ALA A 884 -23.09 -12.90 9.23
C ALA A 884 -23.84 -11.61 8.87
N ARG A 885 -23.26 -10.75 8.04
CA ARG A 885 -23.91 -9.52 7.56
C ARG A 885 -25.09 -9.74 6.60
N VAL A 886 -25.23 -10.93 6.02
CA VAL A 886 -26.28 -11.22 5.03
C VAL A 886 -27.57 -11.58 5.73
N ASP A 887 -27.47 -12.46 6.73
CA ASP A 887 -28.60 -12.89 7.57
C ASP A 887 -28.05 -13.22 8.96
N PRO A 888 -27.89 -12.20 9.83
CA PRO A 888 -27.35 -12.40 11.17
C PRO A 888 -28.16 -13.39 12.01
N PRO A 889 -29.51 -13.34 12.05
CA PRO A 889 -30.31 -14.32 12.79
C PRO A 889 -30.04 -15.76 12.37
N LYS A 890 -30.02 -16.04 11.05
CA LYS A 890 -29.75 -17.39 10.56
C LYS A 890 -28.36 -17.88 10.94
N VAL A 891 -27.34 -17.03 10.81
CA VAL A 891 -25.97 -17.38 11.22
C VAL A 891 -25.90 -17.62 12.73
N ALA A 892 -26.53 -16.77 13.53
CA ALA A 892 -26.55 -16.91 14.98
C ALA A 892 -27.20 -18.23 15.42
N THR A 893 -28.34 -18.61 14.83
CA THR A 893 -29.02 -19.88 15.14
C THR A 893 -28.15 -21.10 14.84
N ILE A 894 -27.50 -21.13 13.68
CA ILE A 894 -26.61 -22.25 13.31
C ILE A 894 -25.40 -22.31 14.25
N CYS A 895 -24.77 -21.17 14.53
CA CYS A 895 -23.62 -21.12 15.43
C CYS A 895 -23.99 -21.48 16.87
N ALA A 896 -25.15 -21.04 17.36
CA ALA A 896 -25.66 -21.39 18.68
C ALA A 896 -25.85 -22.92 18.81
N ALA A 897 -26.43 -23.58 17.81
CA ALA A 897 -26.59 -25.03 17.81
C ALA A 897 -25.24 -25.77 17.94
N TYR A 898 -24.19 -25.34 17.22
CA TYR A 898 -22.84 -25.91 17.37
C TYR A 898 -22.19 -25.63 18.72
N ILE A 899 -22.55 -24.52 19.38
CA ILE A 899 -22.02 -24.17 20.70
C ILE A 899 -22.72 -24.99 21.79
N THR A 900 -24.02 -25.24 21.68
CA THR A 900 -24.80 -26.02 22.65
C THR A 900 -24.65 -27.54 22.48
N ASP A 901 -24.32 -28.01 21.27
CA ASP A 901 -23.95 -29.41 21.03
C ASP A 901 -22.56 -29.71 21.60
N LEU A 902 -22.51 -30.35 22.77
CA LEU A 902 -21.27 -30.63 23.48
C LEU A 902 -20.33 -31.56 22.71
N ASP A 903 -20.80 -32.31 21.71
CA ASP A 903 -19.97 -33.21 20.90
C ASP A 903 -19.44 -32.54 19.62
N ALA A 904 -19.94 -31.35 19.28
CA ALA A 904 -19.41 -30.56 18.18
C ALA A 904 -17.97 -30.08 18.46
N THR A 905 -17.03 -30.46 17.60
CA THR A 905 -15.60 -30.08 17.72
C THR A 905 -15.29 -28.68 17.17
N ASN A 906 -16.22 -28.09 16.42
CA ASN A 906 -16.12 -26.80 15.72
C ASN A 906 -16.70 -25.60 16.50
N TRP A 907 -17.04 -25.78 17.78
CA TRP A 907 -17.73 -24.79 18.60
C TRP A 907 -16.93 -23.48 18.78
N THR A 908 -15.59 -23.54 18.78
CA THR A 908 -14.74 -22.34 18.91
C THR A 908 -14.84 -21.44 17.66
N GLN A 909 -14.86 -22.04 16.47
CA GLN A 909 -15.09 -21.31 15.21
C GLN A 909 -16.53 -20.79 15.14
N ALA A 910 -17.51 -21.59 15.59
CA ALA A 910 -18.90 -21.17 15.67
C ALA A 910 -19.07 -19.97 16.62
N LEU A 911 -18.38 -19.95 17.77
CA LEU A 911 -18.38 -18.83 18.70
C LEU A 911 -17.82 -17.54 18.07
N GLN A 912 -16.74 -17.64 17.29
CA GLN A 912 -16.20 -16.50 16.55
C GLN A 912 -17.19 -15.95 15.51
N SER A 913 -17.93 -16.85 14.85
CA SER A 913 -18.94 -16.48 13.86
C SER A 913 -20.23 -15.95 14.47
N LEU A 914 -20.65 -16.48 15.63
CA LEU A 914 -21.75 -15.94 16.43
C LEU A 914 -21.46 -14.51 16.84
N TRP A 915 -20.23 -14.21 17.28
CA TRP A 915 -19.83 -12.84 17.58
C TRP A 915 -19.95 -11.92 16.36
N SER A 916 -19.62 -12.42 15.17
CA SER A 916 -19.82 -11.66 13.92
C SER A 916 -21.31 -11.41 13.64
N ALA A 917 -22.21 -12.32 14.00
CA ALA A 917 -23.66 -12.12 13.90
C ALA A 917 -24.20 -11.12 14.94
N VAL A 918 -23.75 -11.21 16.20
CA VAL A 918 -24.05 -10.22 17.26
C VAL A 918 -23.60 -8.82 16.83
N GLN A 919 -22.50 -8.75 16.09
CA GLN A 919 -22.01 -7.53 15.50
C GLN A 919 -23.04 -6.98 14.48
N HIS A 920 -23.42 -7.77 13.48
CA HIS A 920 -24.22 -7.30 12.34
C HIS A 920 -25.74 -7.21 12.55
N GLY A 921 -26.32 -7.86 13.57
CA GLY A 921 -27.78 -7.85 13.78
C GLY A 921 -28.20 -7.95 15.25
N ASP A 922 -29.51 -7.89 15.47
CA ASP A 922 -30.12 -8.13 16.78
C ASP A 922 -30.41 -9.63 16.93
N VAL A 923 -29.54 -10.32 17.66
CA VAL A 923 -29.59 -11.78 17.89
C VAL A 923 -29.47 -12.11 19.38
N GLN A 924 -29.86 -11.15 20.24
CA GLN A 924 -29.70 -11.24 21.70
C GLN A 924 -30.41 -12.46 22.27
N ASP A 925 -31.65 -12.71 21.85
CA ASP A 925 -32.45 -13.85 22.31
C ASP A 925 -31.79 -15.19 21.96
N THR A 926 -31.16 -15.30 20.79
CA THR A 926 -30.43 -16.51 20.39
C THR A 926 -29.19 -16.75 21.27
N VAL A 927 -28.47 -15.68 21.63
CA VAL A 927 -27.32 -15.78 22.54
C VAL A 927 -27.77 -16.15 23.95
N ILE A 928 -28.88 -15.58 24.42
CA ILE A 928 -29.47 -15.89 25.73
C ILE A 928 -29.91 -17.36 25.78
N ALA A 929 -30.66 -17.83 24.78
CA ALA A 929 -31.10 -19.22 24.70
C ALA A 929 -29.92 -20.20 24.66
N ALA A 930 -28.84 -19.87 23.95
CA ALA A 930 -27.63 -20.69 23.92
C ALA A 930 -26.94 -20.73 25.30
N ALA A 931 -26.86 -19.60 26.01
CA ALA A 931 -26.30 -19.54 27.35
C ALA A 931 -27.16 -20.32 28.37
N GLN A 932 -28.48 -20.19 28.31
CA GLN A 932 -29.42 -20.94 29.15
C GLN A 932 -29.30 -22.44 28.91
N SER A 933 -29.24 -22.88 27.65
CA SER A 933 -29.05 -24.30 27.31
C SER A 933 -27.72 -24.88 27.85
N LEU A 934 -26.66 -24.07 27.92
CA LEU A 934 -25.39 -24.48 28.55
C LEU A 934 -25.48 -24.48 30.08
N LEU A 935 -26.23 -23.55 30.68
CA LEU A 935 -26.43 -23.43 32.12
C LEU A 935 -27.28 -24.58 32.68
N GLU A 936 -28.29 -25.02 31.93
CA GLU A 936 -29.20 -26.12 32.31
C GLU A 936 -28.50 -27.50 32.37
N ARG A 937 -27.24 -27.62 31.95
CA ARG A 937 -26.46 -28.86 32.02
C ARG A 937 -25.87 -29.03 33.42
N PRO A 938 -26.31 -30.02 34.22
CA PRO A 938 -25.74 -30.26 35.55
C PRO A 938 -24.23 -30.53 35.48
N ILE A 939 -23.49 -30.16 36.53
CA ILE A 939 -22.06 -30.45 36.64
C ILE A 939 -21.85 -31.97 36.70
N ASP A 940 -22.68 -32.66 37.48
CA ASP A 940 -22.61 -34.11 37.70
C ASP A 940 -22.81 -34.93 36.41
N ASP A 941 -23.47 -34.36 35.40
CA ASP A 941 -23.74 -34.99 34.10
C ASP A 941 -22.63 -34.72 33.07
N GLN A 942 -21.55 -34.02 33.47
CA GLN A 942 -20.45 -33.64 32.59
C GLN A 942 -19.16 -34.40 32.91
N PRO A 943 -18.29 -34.64 31.90
CA PRO A 943 -16.98 -35.22 32.15
C PRO A 943 -16.10 -34.24 32.94
N GLU A 944 -15.52 -34.72 34.05
CA GLU A 944 -14.58 -33.99 34.90
C GLU A 944 -13.17 -34.56 34.74
N ALA A 945 -12.28 -33.80 34.09
CA ALA A 945 -10.90 -34.19 33.78
C ALA A 945 -10.71 -35.62 33.19
N ARG A 946 -11.59 -36.05 32.27
CA ARG A 946 -11.58 -37.40 31.66
C ARG A 946 -11.54 -37.33 30.14
N ASP A 947 -10.77 -38.23 29.51
CA ASP A 947 -10.67 -38.37 28.05
C ASP A 947 -10.41 -37.06 27.28
N GLY A 948 -9.62 -36.17 27.89
CA GLY A 948 -9.32 -34.84 27.33
C GLY A 948 -10.48 -33.84 27.38
N ARG A 949 -11.57 -34.14 28.12
CA ARG A 949 -12.72 -33.27 28.35
C ARG A 949 -12.84 -32.90 29.83
N ASP A 950 -13.23 -31.66 30.10
CA ASP A 950 -13.40 -31.15 31.45
C ASP A 950 -14.48 -30.05 31.48
N LEU A 951 -15.63 -30.32 32.11
CA LEU A 951 -16.76 -29.39 32.25
C LEU A 951 -17.10 -28.62 30.94
N PRO A 952 -17.38 -29.31 29.83
CA PRO A 952 -17.48 -28.71 28.50
C PRO A 952 -18.56 -27.63 28.39
N ALA A 953 -19.72 -27.78 29.04
CA ALA A 953 -20.75 -26.75 28.99
C ALA A 953 -20.29 -25.47 29.71
N ARG A 954 -19.62 -25.64 30.85
CA ARG A 954 -19.05 -24.53 31.64
C ARG A 954 -17.94 -23.80 30.90
N GLN A 955 -17.01 -24.53 30.25
CA GLN A 955 -15.94 -23.93 29.45
C GLN A 955 -16.51 -23.12 28.26
N ARG A 956 -17.53 -23.66 27.58
CA ARG A 956 -18.19 -22.98 26.46
C ARG A 956 -18.95 -21.74 26.91
N LEU A 957 -19.64 -21.80 28.05
CA LEU A 957 -20.32 -20.65 28.65
C LEU A 957 -19.32 -19.55 29.03
N ALA A 958 -18.20 -19.92 29.67
CA ALA A 958 -17.13 -18.98 29.98
C ALA A 958 -16.53 -18.33 28.73
N ALA A 959 -16.31 -19.11 27.67
CA ALA A 959 -15.84 -18.60 26.39
C ALA A 959 -16.87 -17.67 25.72
N LEU A 960 -18.16 -18.00 25.77
CA LEU A 960 -19.25 -17.16 25.27
C LEU A 960 -19.27 -15.80 25.97
N VAL A 961 -19.29 -15.80 27.31
CA VAL A 961 -19.24 -14.56 28.12
C VAL A 961 -17.96 -13.77 27.84
N GLY A 962 -16.81 -14.44 27.77
CA GLY A 962 -15.53 -13.78 27.48
C GLY A 962 -15.49 -13.06 26.13
N ARG A 963 -16.28 -13.51 25.15
CA ARG A 963 -16.41 -12.86 23.84
C ARG A 963 -17.34 -11.65 23.83
N LEU A 964 -18.29 -11.54 24.77
CA LEU A 964 -19.20 -10.40 24.93
C LEU A 964 -18.51 -9.21 25.62
N THR A 965 -17.31 -8.86 25.17
CA THR A 965 -16.56 -7.70 25.65
C THR A 965 -16.66 -6.58 24.62
N PRO A 966 -17.37 -5.47 24.91
CA PRO A 966 -17.52 -4.36 23.98
C PRO A 966 -16.17 -3.72 23.63
N GLY A 967 -16.00 -3.33 22.36
CA GLY A 967 -14.81 -2.60 21.90
C GLY A 967 -14.92 -1.07 21.99
N HIS A 968 -16.10 -0.52 22.28
CA HIS A 968 -16.32 0.92 22.46
C HIS A 968 -17.65 1.24 23.17
N ALA A 969 -17.81 2.48 23.66
CA ALA A 969 -18.97 2.91 24.46
C ALA A 969 -20.34 2.68 23.78
N LYS A 970 -20.48 2.99 22.48
CA LYS A 970 -21.73 2.74 21.73
C LYS A 970 -22.09 1.26 21.64
N GLU A 971 -21.11 0.38 21.48
CA GLU A 971 -21.33 -1.07 21.45
C GLU A 971 -21.68 -1.58 22.85
N ALA A 972 -21.04 -1.06 23.89
CA ALA A 972 -21.38 -1.37 25.28
C ALA A 972 -22.84 -1.00 25.59
N ALA A 973 -23.28 0.20 25.19
CA ALA A 973 -24.67 0.62 25.36
C ALA A 973 -25.67 -0.30 24.62
N ARG A 974 -25.32 -0.71 23.38
CA ARG A 974 -26.14 -1.64 22.59
C ARG A 974 -26.22 -3.04 23.20
N LEU A 975 -25.09 -3.56 23.70
CA LEU A 975 -25.01 -4.91 24.29
C LEU A 975 -25.49 -4.96 25.73
N ARG A 976 -25.64 -3.82 26.42
CA ARG A 976 -26.01 -3.78 27.84
C ARG A 976 -27.28 -4.59 28.17
N PRO A 977 -28.40 -4.53 27.42
CA PRO A 977 -29.58 -5.35 27.72
C PRO A 977 -29.27 -6.85 27.72
N LEU A 978 -28.55 -7.34 26.70
CA LEU A 978 -28.05 -8.72 26.63
C LEU A 978 -27.16 -9.07 27.82
N LEU A 979 -26.18 -8.22 28.16
CA LEU A 979 -25.26 -8.46 29.28
C LEU A 979 -26.00 -8.56 30.62
N MET A 980 -27.00 -7.70 30.84
CA MET A 980 -27.80 -7.69 32.08
C MET A 980 -28.78 -8.85 32.17
N ARG A 981 -29.32 -9.28 31.03
CA ARG A 981 -30.16 -10.48 30.99
C ARG A 981 -29.34 -11.73 31.31
N LEU A 982 -28.16 -11.88 30.70
CA LEU A 982 -27.25 -12.99 31.01
C LEU A 982 -26.80 -12.97 32.47
N ASP A 983 -26.49 -11.81 33.05
CA ASP A 983 -26.16 -11.72 34.49
C ASP A 983 -27.29 -12.23 35.38
N THR A 984 -28.55 -11.94 35.03
CA THR A 984 -29.74 -12.42 35.75
C THR A 984 -29.86 -13.94 35.66
N ASP A 985 -29.67 -14.52 34.47
CA ASP A 985 -29.75 -15.97 34.27
C ASP A 985 -28.61 -16.69 35.03
N LEU A 986 -27.39 -16.16 34.96
CA LEU A 986 -26.22 -16.73 35.65
C LEU A 986 -26.28 -16.57 37.19
N ALA A 987 -27.15 -15.70 37.72
CA ALA A 987 -27.28 -15.49 39.17
C ALA A 987 -27.81 -16.73 39.91
N GLN A 988 -28.41 -17.68 39.19
CA GLN A 988 -28.94 -18.93 39.75
C GLN A 988 -27.86 -19.90 40.21
N ASP A 989 -26.64 -19.80 39.68
CA ASP A 989 -25.48 -20.61 40.07
C ASP A 989 -24.40 -19.74 40.73
N PRO A 990 -24.22 -19.81 42.07
CA PRO A 990 -23.21 -19.05 42.80
C PRO A 990 -21.77 -19.26 42.31
N THR A 991 -21.48 -20.40 41.68
CA THR A 991 -20.13 -20.73 41.20
C THR A 991 -19.73 -19.93 39.95
N LEU A 992 -20.69 -19.27 39.27
CA LEU A 992 -20.46 -18.48 38.04
C LEU A 992 -20.19 -16.99 38.30
N LEU A 993 -19.98 -16.62 39.57
CA LEU A 993 -19.80 -15.23 40.01
C LEU A 993 -18.70 -14.46 39.26
N ALA A 994 -17.61 -15.15 38.90
CA ALA A 994 -16.53 -14.55 38.12
C ALA A 994 -16.97 -14.07 36.72
N LEU A 995 -17.89 -14.80 36.07
CA LEU A 995 -18.47 -14.44 34.76
C LEU A 995 -19.48 -13.29 34.92
N ARG A 996 -20.30 -13.32 35.97
CA ARG A 996 -21.23 -12.24 36.31
C ARG A 996 -20.53 -10.90 36.52
N ILE A 997 -19.42 -10.88 37.26
CA ILE A 997 -18.59 -9.69 37.43
C ILE A 997 -18.10 -9.16 36.07
N ALA A 998 -17.64 -10.03 35.18
CA ALA A 998 -17.19 -9.62 33.85
C ALA A 998 -18.33 -8.99 33.02
N LEU A 999 -19.53 -9.59 33.04
CA LEU A 999 -20.72 -9.03 32.38
C LEU A 999 -21.09 -7.66 32.93
N ARG A 1000 -21.10 -7.49 34.25
CA ARG A 1000 -21.46 -6.23 34.93
C ARG A 1000 -20.44 -5.11 34.64
N LEU A 1001 -19.15 -5.42 34.66
CA LEU A 1001 -18.10 -4.47 34.28
C LEU A 1001 -18.23 -4.06 32.80
N ASN A 1002 -18.47 -5.01 31.89
CA ASN A 1002 -18.69 -4.73 30.47
C ASN A 1002 -19.98 -3.94 30.21
N ALA A 1003 -21.01 -4.11 31.05
CA ALA A 1003 -22.26 -3.38 30.96
C ALA A 1003 -22.15 -1.95 31.51
N THR A 1004 -21.18 -1.66 32.38
CA THR A 1004 -21.06 -0.40 33.13
C THR A 1004 -21.02 0.83 32.20
N ARG A 1005 -21.79 1.86 32.54
CA ARG A 1005 -21.96 3.07 31.72
C ARG A 1005 -20.85 4.10 31.96
N TRP A 1006 -19.60 3.71 31.70
CA TRP A 1006 -18.39 4.52 31.92
C TRP A 1006 -18.43 5.99 31.45
N PRO A 1007 -19.08 6.37 30.33
CA PRO A 1007 -19.12 7.77 29.90
C PRO A 1007 -19.93 8.70 30.82
N HIS A 1008 -20.76 8.16 31.71
CA HIS A 1008 -21.67 8.93 32.57
C HIS A 1008 -21.36 8.63 34.05
N PRO A 1009 -20.64 9.53 34.77
CA PRO A 1009 -20.15 9.26 36.13
C PRO A 1009 -21.22 8.75 37.09
N GLN A 1010 -22.37 9.43 37.18
CA GLN A 1010 -23.45 9.02 38.09
C GLN A 1010 -24.03 7.64 37.74
N LEU A 1011 -24.24 7.36 36.45
CA LEU A 1011 -24.75 6.07 36.02
C LEU A 1011 -23.74 4.93 36.24
N ALA A 1012 -22.45 5.21 36.05
CA ALA A 1012 -21.38 4.26 36.34
C ALA A 1012 -21.25 4.03 37.85
N HIS A 1013 -21.37 5.08 38.67
CA HIS A 1013 -21.41 4.97 40.12
C HIS A 1013 -22.56 4.06 40.56
N ASP A 1014 -23.77 4.28 40.05
CA ASP A 1014 -24.92 3.44 40.36
C ASP A 1014 -24.71 1.98 39.93
N ASP A 1015 -24.18 1.75 38.73
CA ASP A 1015 -23.87 0.41 38.23
C ASP A 1015 -22.88 -0.33 39.15
N LEU A 1016 -21.82 0.35 39.60
CA LEU A 1016 -20.81 -0.21 40.51
C LEU A 1016 -21.35 -0.40 41.93
N ARG A 1017 -22.20 0.51 42.43
CA ARG A 1017 -22.89 0.36 43.72
C ARG A 1017 -23.76 -0.89 43.71
N HIS A 1018 -24.58 -1.06 42.68
CA HIS A 1018 -25.40 -2.26 42.52
C HIS A 1018 -24.54 -3.53 42.46
N LEU A 1019 -23.41 -3.50 41.74
CA LEU A 1019 -22.48 -4.63 41.73
C LEU A 1019 -21.91 -4.96 43.13
N VAL A 1020 -21.52 -3.95 43.92
CA VAL A 1020 -21.00 -4.15 45.28
C VAL A 1020 -22.10 -4.67 46.22
N ASP A 1021 -23.32 -4.13 46.11
CA ASP A 1021 -24.46 -4.57 46.92
C ASP A 1021 -24.83 -6.03 46.63
N ASP A 1022 -24.87 -6.44 45.35
CA ASP A 1022 -25.16 -7.81 44.92
C ASP A 1022 -24.09 -8.82 45.40
N LEU A 1023 -22.85 -8.36 45.63
CA LEU A 1023 -21.72 -9.19 46.06
C LEU A 1023 -21.54 -9.28 47.58
N ARG A 1024 -22.32 -8.51 48.36
CA ARG A 1024 -22.15 -8.36 49.82
C ARG A 1024 -22.14 -9.69 50.58
N ASP A 1025 -22.99 -10.62 50.16
CA ASP A 1025 -23.18 -11.93 50.81
C ASP A 1025 -22.43 -13.07 50.09
N THR A 1026 -21.49 -12.73 49.20
CA THR A 1026 -20.68 -13.72 48.44
C THR A 1026 -19.27 -13.87 49.02
N TRP A 1027 -18.58 -14.99 48.75
CA TRP A 1027 -17.21 -15.22 49.24
C TRP A 1027 -16.17 -14.27 48.58
N ILE A 1028 -16.47 -13.60 47.46
CA ILE A 1028 -15.42 -12.86 46.72
C ILE A 1028 -14.85 -11.71 47.55
N PRO A 1029 -13.53 -11.70 47.83
CA PRO A 1029 -12.91 -10.58 48.51
C PRO A 1029 -13.04 -9.30 47.69
N PRO A 1030 -13.39 -8.16 48.31
CA PRO A 1030 -13.41 -6.86 47.62
C PRO A 1030 -12.13 -6.51 46.85
N THR A 1031 -10.98 -7.05 47.27
CA THR A 1031 -9.68 -6.93 46.60
C THR A 1031 -9.62 -7.64 45.24
N GLU A 1032 -10.30 -8.77 45.06
CA GLU A 1032 -10.39 -9.48 43.78
C GLU A 1032 -11.28 -8.74 42.78
N LEU A 1033 -12.40 -8.15 43.24
CA LEU A 1033 -13.23 -7.27 42.42
C LEU A 1033 -12.44 -6.03 41.97
N SER A 1034 -11.72 -5.41 42.90
CA SER A 1034 -10.80 -4.30 42.67
C SER A 1034 -9.75 -4.63 41.60
N ARG A 1035 -9.14 -5.82 41.66
CA ARG A 1035 -8.17 -6.31 40.66
C ARG A 1035 -8.81 -6.51 39.28
N ARG A 1036 -10.00 -7.10 39.21
CA ARG A 1036 -10.73 -7.32 37.95
C ARG A 1036 -11.14 -6.00 37.29
N LEU A 1037 -11.58 -5.02 38.07
CA LEU A 1037 -11.87 -3.68 37.59
C LEU A 1037 -10.62 -3.02 37.00
N ALA A 1038 -9.48 -3.08 37.70
CA ALA A 1038 -8.23 -2.53 37.19
C ALA A 1038 -7.82 -3.19 35.85
N LEU A 1039 -7.87 -4.52 35.76
CA LEU A 1039 -7.62 -5.26 34.52
C LEU A 1039 -8.56 -4.83 33.38
N HIS A 1040 -9.86 -4.70 33.67
CA HIS A 1040 -10.85 -4.24 32.69
C HIS A 1040 -10.51 -2.84 32.14
N LEU A 1041 -10.17 -1.88 33.02
CA LEU A 1041 -9.83 -0.50 32.65
C LEU A 1041 -8.46 -0.34 31.97
N THR A 1042 -7.54 -1.29 32.18
CA THR A 1042 -6.24 -1.33 31.50
C THR A 1042 -6.32 -1.94 30.10
N SER A 1043 -7.40 -2.65 29.76
CA SER A 1043 -7.55 -3.25 28.43
C SER A 1043 -7.71 -2.17 27.34
N GLU A 1044 -6.98 -2.30 26.23
CA GLU A 1044 -7.00 -1.34 25.10
C GLU A 1044 -8.39 -1.17 24.45
N ARG A 1045 -9.35 -2.05 24.79
CA ARG A 1045 -10.69 -2.12 24.18
C ARG A 1045 -11.72 -1.21 24.85
N VAL A 1046 -11.43 -0.70 26.05
CA VAL A 1046 -12.30 0.24 26.76
C VAL A 1046 -11.42 1.45 27.07
N ALA A 1047 -11.43 2.46 26.21
CA ALA A 1047 -10.79 3.76 26.46
C ALA A 1047 -11.86 4.74 26.95
N PRO A 1048 -12.27 4.69 28.23
CA PRO A 1048 -13.28 5.58 28.76
C PRO A 1048 -12.74 7.01 28.84
N ASN A 1049 -13.67 7.96 28.84
CA ASN A 1049 -13.36 9.37 29.00
C ASN A 1049 -12.65 9.59 30.36
N GLU A 1050 -11.40 10.06 30.32
CA GLU A 1050 -10.57 10.28 31.50
C GLU A 1050 -11.20 11.30 32.47
N SER A 1051 -11.95 12.29 31.96
CA SER A 1051 -12.65 13.26 32.83
C SER A 1051 -13.80 12.61 33.58
N ALA A 1052 -14.54 11.70 32.93
CA ALA A 1052 -15.64 10.98 33.56
C ALA A 1052 -15.12 9.99 34.61
N LEU A 1053 -14.04 9.27 34.30
CA LEU A 1053 -13.40 8.38 35.25
C LEU A 1053 -12.78 9.13 36.44
N ARG A 1054 -12.21 10.32 36.22
CA ARG A 1054 -11.69 11.18 37.29
C ARG A 1054 -12.81 11.63 38.23
N ALA A 1055 -13.94 12.09 37.70
CA ALA A 1055 -15.08 12.45 38.53
C ALA A 1055 -15.58 11.24 39.34
N LEU A 1056 -15.72 10.08 38.68
CA LEU A 1056 -16.16 8.84 39.31
C LEU A 1056 -15.19 8.35 40.40
N SER A 1057 -13.87 8.46 40.20
CA SER A 1057 -12.89 8.01 41.21
C SER A 1057 -12.94 8.84 42.49
N LEU A 1058 -13.16 10.15 42.36
CA LEU A 1058 -13.36 11.06 43.49
C LEU A 1058 -14.66 10.75 44.23
N GLU A 1059 -15.76 10.56 43.49
CA GLU A 1059 -17.08 10.22 44.06
C GLU A 1059 -17.04 8.89 44.83
N LEU A 1060 -16.46 7.84 44.23
CA LEU A 1060 -16.32 6.53 44.89
C LEU A 1060 -15.41 6.58 46.12
N GLY A 1061 -14.38 7.43 46.13
CA GLY A 1061 -13.49 7.61 47.28
C GLY A 1061 -14.17 8.20 48.51
N GLU A 1062 -15.31 8.86 48.33
CA GLU A 1062 -16.11 9.46 49.41
C GLU A 1062 -17.33 8.60 49.82
N ALA A 1063 -17.53 7.45 49.17
CA ALA A 1063 -18.68 6.60 49.42
C ALA A 1063 -18.69 6.02 50.84
N ALA A 1064 -19.88 5.85 51.44
CA ALA A 1064 -20.02 5.27 52.78
C ALA A 1064 -19.58 3.79 52.85
N SER A 1065 -19.77 3.03 51.77
CA SER A 1065 -19.39 1.61 51.68
C SER A 1065 -17.87 1.45 51.46
N PRO A 1066 -17.16 0.66 52.30
CA PRO A 1066 -15.75 0.34 52.08
C PRO A 1066 -15.47 -0.33 50.72
N GLY A 1067 -16.41 -1.14 50.22
CA GLY A 1067 -16.29 -1.79 48.92
C GLY A 1067 -16.24 -0.80 47.76
N LEU A 1068 -17.03 0.28 47.81
CA LEU A 1068 -16.99 1.33 46.78
C LEU A 1068 -15.71 2.15 46.85
N ARG A 1069 -15.23 2.46 48.05
CA ARG A 1069 -13.93 3.15 48.22
C ARG A 1069 -12.78 2.31 47.67
N LEU A 1070 -12.81 0.99 47.82
CA LEU A 1070 -11.86 0.06 47.17
C LEU A 1070 -11.91 0.12 45.63
N LEU A 1071 -13.09 0.25 45.01
CA LEU A 1071 -13.19 0.48 43.57
C LEU A 1071 -12.62 1.86 43.16
N GLY A 1072 -12.81 2.87 44.01
CA GLY A 1072 -12.17 4.18 43.87
C GLY A 1072 -10.64 4.06 43.86
N VAL A 1073 -10.06 3.25 44.76
CA VAL A 1073 -8.62 2.93 44.78
C VAL A 1073 -8.17 2.28 43.46
N SER A 1074 -8.93 1.33 42.90
CA SER A 1074 -8.62 0.74 41.59
C SER A 1074 -8.65 1.76 40.43
N LEU A 1075 -9.60 2.69 40.44
CA LEU A 1075 -9.65 3.74 39.44
C LEU A 1075 -8.43 4.67 39.57
N LEU A 1076 -8.03 5.02 40.80
CA LEU A 1076 -6.83 5.81 41.06
C LEU A 1076 -5.55 5.11 40.58
N SER A 1077 -5.43 3.79 40.74
CA SER A 1077 -4.24 3.04 40.29
C SER A 1077 -4.06 3.07 38.77
N VAL A 1078 -5.16 3.18 38.01
CA VAL A 1078 -5.13 3.29 36.54
C VAL A 1078 -5.02 4.74 36.08
N LEU A 1079 -5.77 5.66 36.68
CA LEU A 1079 -5.84 7.08 36.27
C LEU A 1079 -4.63 7.89 36.72
N GLY A 1080 -4.13 7.64 37.93
CA GLY A 1080 -3.01 8.38 38.51
C GLY A 1080 -1.79 8.40 37.60
N PRO A 1081 -1.28 7.23 37.15
CA PRO A 1081 -0.19 7.16 36.18
C PRO A 1081 -0.51 7.82 34.82
N ARG A 1082 -1.75 7.67 34.31
CA ARG A 1082 -2.16 8.22 33.00
C ARG A 1082 -2.21 9.76 33.00
N LEU A 1083 -2.75 10.34 34.06
CA LEU A 1083 -2.95 11.79 34.20
C LEU A 1083 -1.79 12.50 34.92
N SER A 1084 -0.70 11.79 35.24
CA SER A 1084 0.44 12.33 35.99
C SER A 1084 0.07 12.89 37.37
N TRP A 1085 -0.86 12.23 38.07
CA TRP A 1085 -1.24 12.53 39.46
C TRP A 1085 -1.58 14.01 39.74
N PRO A 1086 -2.70 14.54 39.22
CA PRO A 1086 -3.19 15.87 39.59
C PRO A 1086 -3.47 15.97 41.11
N GLU A 1087 -3.42 17.18 41.66
CA GLU A 1087 -3.51 17.44 43.11
C GLU A 1087 -4.75 16.83 43.77
N GLU A 1088 -5.90 16.93 43.12
CA GLU A 1088 -7.16 16.33 43.59
C GLU A 1088 -7.07 14.81 43.75
N LEU A 1089 -6.44 14.11 42.80
CA LEU A 1089 -6.29 12.65 42.86
C LEU A 1089 -5.28 12.24 43.94
N VAL A 1090 -4.24 13.05 44.17
CA VAL A 1090 -3.30 12.82 45.28
C VAL A 1090 -3.98 13.05 46.62
N THR A 1091 -4.80 14.09 46.74
CA THR A 1091 -5.58 14.38 47.95
C THR A 1091 -6.53 13.23 48.26
N ALA A 1092 -7.25 12.73 47.26
CA ALA A 1092 -8.13 11.56 47.40
C ALA A 1092 -7.35 10.30 47.81
N LEU A 1093 -6.20 10.01 47.18
CA LEU A 1093 -5.35 8.88 47.57
C LEU A 1093 -4.83 9.01 49.01
N CYS A 1094 -4.37 10.21 49.42
CA CYS A 1094 -3.90 10.47 50.78
C CYS A 1094 -5.00 10.25 51.82
N LYS A 1095 -6.25 10.61 51.50
CA LYS A 1095 -7.42 10.34 52.34
C LYS A 1095 -7.68 8.83 52.46
N LEU A 1096 -7.67 8.10 51.34
CA LEU A 1096 -7.89 6.65 51.30
C LEU A 1096 -6.77 5.85 52.01
N ARG A 1097 -5.52 6.34 52.03
CA ARG A 1097 -4.42 5.78 52.84
C ARG A 1097 -4.61 5.94 54.34
N ARG A 1098 -5.55 6.77 54.77
CA ARG A 1098 -5.93 6.99 56.17
C ARG A 1098 -7.36 6.53 56.45
N ASP A 1099 -7.95 5.74 55.56
CA ASP A 1099 -9.31 5.21 55.70
C ASP A 1099 -9.44 4.40 56.99
N ALA A 1100 -10.62 4.37 57.61
CA ALA A 1100 -10.89 3.55 58.79
C ALA A 1100 -10.83 2.06 58.44
N ASP A 1101 -11.28 1.69 57.24
CA ASP A 1101 -11.24 0.31 56.75
C ASP A 1101 -9.80 -0.12 56.39
N VAL A 1102 -9.34 -1.23 56.97
CA VAL A 1102 -7.98 -1.74 56.76
C VAL A 1102 -7.73 -2.21 55.33
N GLY A 1103 -8.76 -2.73 54.65
CA GLY A 1103 -8.67 -3.21 53.27
C GLY A 1103 -8.49 -2.06 52.29
N VAL A 1104 -9.31 -1.00 52.41
CA VAL A 1104 -9.17 0.24 51.64
C VAL A 1104 -7.78 0.84 51.85
N ARG A 1105 -7.36 0.95 53.11
CA ARG A 1105 -6.06 1.51 53.49
C ARG A 1105 -4.89 0.71 52.91
N ALA A 1106 -4.91 -0.61 53.02
CA ALA A 1106 -3.87 -1.48 52.49
C ALA A 1106 -3.75 -1.34 50.96
N ALA A 1107 -4.88 -1.37 50.23
CA ALA A 1107 -4.89 -1.22 48.78
C ALA A 1107 -4.41 0.17 48.33
N ALA A 1108 -4.76 1.23 49.06
CA ALA A 1108 -4.30 2.60 48.76
C ALA A 1108 -2.79 2.80 49.04
N CYS A 1109 -2.22 2.05 49.98
CA CYS A 1109 -0.78 2.07 50.29
C CYS A 1109 0.08 1.36 49.24
N GLU A 1110 -0.49 0.45 48.45
CA GLU A 1110 0.18 -0.21 47.31
C GLU A 1110 0.29 0.68 46.07
N ILE A 1111 -0.38 1.83 46.04
CA ILE A 1111 -0.33 2.77 44.92
C ILE A 1111 0.65 3.87 45.23
N PHE A 1112 1.66 4.04 44.38
CA PHE A 1112 2.71 5.04 44.56
C PHE A 1112 2.57 6.20 43.57
N VAL A 1113 2.54 7.43 44.11
CA VAL A 1113 2.60 8.67 43.30
C VAL A 1113 4.00 8.86 42.74
N PHE A 1114 5.01 8.47 43.52
CA PHE A 1114 6.43 8.44 43.17
C PHE A 1114 6.94 7.03 43.42
N ASP A 1115 7.51 6.40 42.39
CA ASP A 1115 8.09 5.07 42.49
C ASP A 1115 9.61 5.21 42.69
N GLU A 1116 10.12 4.85 43.87
CA GLU A 1116 11.55 4.93 44.21
C GLU A 1116 12.41 3.91 43.45
N ARG A 1117 11.80 2.95 42.74
CA ARG A 1117 12.50 1.90 41.98
C ARG A 1117 12.76 2.26 40.51
N ARG A 1118 12.18 3.35 40.02
CA ARG A 1118 12.32 3.87 38.65
C ARG A 1118 13.16 5.14 38.64
#